data_AF-L0PDU3-F1
#
_entry.id   AF-L0PDU3-F1
#
_cell.length_a   1.000
_cell.length_b   1.000
_cell.length_c   1.000
_cell.angle_alpha   90.00
_cell.angle_beta   90.00
_cell.angle_gamma   90.00
#
_symmetry.space_group_name_H-M   'P 1'
#
loop_
_entity.id
_entity.type
_entity.pdbx_description
1 polymer ?
#
loop_
_entity_poly.entity_id
_entity_poly.type
_entity_poly.pdbx_seq_one_letter_code
_entity_poly.pdbx_strand_id
1 'polypeptide(L)'
;MELLKKHDPNASFSSLNMEKIENMSTSNEIEDEPIIVLGEEFDQYAMIFDRYKDSEIFGETGLLSKYYMYGQKRMDTLMESEHYQDSPEIEQWDLECKTWDLIQRLYSHRVQKSHELPNIHEYSSNVILEEAFYIQTPEAMENTIILNWLKDIFPEPPLLEISGKKWLYTRESIRMKRLQRKTLKEDQLIDELDPDAPTRQRKLLDDKDFEFERKFLRNLFLLIRSGDFDKACDICKETGNFLRSAILQGCIEYRDPLIDNDNSELGVMGTKRKQLWKKMCYELSKQTELDPYERALYGALCGDLQSVLEVCETWEDYLWAYCNSICEYQITMNLKQLGKIKPSQVVIIPNVDSISLPSILENLIHSDNELIRNDANEPMRIIQSNIITSKVDELILNLNTQLQDIKNGTSSIDITHTNISIDQNNCNSLIQAYIELLAAGGKQDIVPLYVAQLPHDMSIEIYAKFLSNINDDQQRIDQLHLAAKYKLDILNSLRRTVDIVYSTALINDDIFNSFTLELVPITSTPSEWDLHQIRALEWMKSSDDLKYDIIYKSNILYRLRGKLNAAQTLNLRLSSSVLITKDMVESEDSPEQDKKFRHATEYLGYSSLCIGYMRYENWKNIMSNGLNDIKNKIDSTEKRQWKLDVQVKSSGRMRYNLLRAYPRKLAAPKHILCIRV
;
A
#
# COMPACT_ATOMS: atom_id res chain seq x y z
N MET A 1 -0.31 -0.46 8.84
CA MET A 1 -1.02 -0.26 10.13
C MET A 1 -0.42 -1.11 11.25
N GLU A 2 -0.23 -2.42 11.08
CA GLU A 2 0.45 -3.24 12.12
C GLU A 2 1.91 -2.82 12.37
N LEU A 3 2.65 -2.43 11.32
CA LEU A 3 3.99 -1.85 11.45
C LEU A 3 3.98 -0.47 12.15
N LEU A 4 2.89 0.30 12.00
CA LEU A 4 2.72 1.61 12.66
C LEU A 4 2.32 1.46 14.13
N LYS A 5 1.67 0.36 14.54
CA LYS A 5 1.37 0.07 15.96
C LYS A 5 2.62 -0.27 16.78
N LYS A 6 3.70 -0.72 16.14
CA LYS A 6 5.01 -0.99 16.79
C LYS A 6 5.87 0.27 16.95
N HIS A 7 5.43 1.38 16.39
CA HIS A 7 6.13 2.66 16.39
C HIS A 7 5.52 3.57 17.44
N ASP A 8 6.34 4.27 18.22
CA ASP A 8 5.86 5.26 19.18
C ASP A 8 5.07 6.33 18.41
N PRO A 9 3.79 6.57 18.72
CA PRO A 9 2.99 7.54 18.00
C PRO A 9 3.47 8.98 18.15
N ASN A 10 4.30 9.24 19.17
CA ASN A 10 4.94 10.53 19.30
C ASN A 10 6.01 10.76 18.24
N ALA A 11 6.60 9.71 17.63
CA ALA A 11 7.69 9.73 16.63
C ALA A 11 7.28 10.27 15.24
N SER A 12 6.51 11.36 15.18
CA SER A 12 6.48 12.21 13.99
C SER A 12 7.90 12.76 13.69
N PHE A 13 8.13 13.28 12.48
CA PHE A 13 9.43 13.86 12.08
C PHE A 13 10.09 14.80 13.13
N SER A 14 9.32 15.37 14.07
CA SER A 14 9.79 16.22 15.17
C SER A 14 10.40 15.53 16.39
N SER A 15 10.22 14.22 16.57
CA SER A 15 10.57 13.48 17.80
C SER A 15 11.54 12.33 17.58
N LEU A 16 11.77 11.94 16.33
CA LEU A 16 12.74 10.91 15.94
C LEU A 16 14.22 11.26 16.21
N ASN A 17 14.54 12.34 16.93
CA ASN A 17 15.93 12.62 17.34
C ASN A 17 16.12 13.57 18.54
N MET A 18 15.06 13.98 19.25
CA MET A 18 15.22 14.99 20.32
C MET A 18 15.77 14.43 21.63
N GLU A 19 15.50 13.18 22.01
CA GLU A 19 16.08 12.59 23.24
C GLU A 19 17.55 12.13 23.06
N LYS A 20 18.00 11.90 21.81
CA LYS A 20 19.38 11.45 21.53
C LYS A 20 20.42 12.57 21.58
N ILE A 21 20.02 13.85 21.52
CA ILE A 21 20.96 14.98 21.52
C ILE A 21 21.36 15.41 22.95
N GLU A 22 20.53 15.18 23.96
CA GLU A 22 20.88 15.49 25.37
C GLU A 22 21.62 14.34 26.08
N ASN A 23 21.44 13.07 25.66
CA ASN A 23 22.00 11.91 26.37
C ASN A 23 23.38 11.43 25.88
N MET A 24 24.04 12.09 24.93
CA MET A 24 25.42 11.74 24.55
C MET A 24 26.52 12.21 25.53
N SER A 25 26.15 12.63 26.75
CA SER A 25 27.15 12.99 27.79
C SER A 25 27.12 12.15 29.07
N THR A 26 26.13 11.31 29.32
CA THR A 26 26.13 10.43 30.51
C THR A 26 25.22 9.21 30.30
N SER A 27 25.71 8.04 30.72
CA SER A 27 25.09 6.69 30.73
C SER A 27 24.98 5.93 29.40
N ASN A 28 25.76 4.84 29.33
CA ASN A 28 25.62 3.73 28.39
C ASN A 28 24.34 2.92 28.72
N GLU A 29 23.19 3.28 28.17
CA GLU A 29 22.08 2.35 27.97
C GLU A 29 21.47 2.65 26.59
N ILE A 30 21.77 1.78 25.62
CA ILE A 30 21.19 1.83 24.27
C ILE A 30 19.83 1.16 24.41
N GLU A 31 18.76 1.93 24.53
CA GLU A 31 17.41 1.44 24.23
C GLU A 31 17.29 1.32 22.71
N ASP A 32 17.32 0.08 22.23
CA ASP A 32 17.11 -0.28 20.82
C ASP A 32 15.66 0.07 20.44
N GLU A 33 15.44 1.24 19.86
CA GLU A 33 14.19 1.54 19.14
C GLU A 33 13.98 0.47 18.05
N PRO A 34 12.75 -0.02 17.84
CA PRO A 34 12.50 -1.03 16.82
C PRO A 34 12.75 -0.42 15.45
N ILE A 35 13.89 -0.77 14.85
CA ILE A 35 14.20 -0.41 13.46
C ILE A 35 13.12 -1.06 12.60
N ILE A 36 12.25 -0.24 12.01
CA ILE A 36 11.29 -0.71 11.01
C ILE A 36 12.10 -1.10 9.77
N VAL A 37 12.33 -2.40 9.60
CA VAL A 37 12.95 -2.90 8.37
C VAL A 37 11.84 -3.16 7.37
N LEU A 38 11.73 -2.29 6.36
CA LEU A 38 10.85 -2.51 5.21
C LEU A 38 11.54 -3.42 4.21
N GLY A 39 10.80 -4.37 3.64
CA GLY A 39 11.33 -5.28 2.65
C GLY A 39 11.58 -4.63 1.28
N GLU A 40 12.06 -5.42 0.33
CA GLU A 40 12.35 -4.97 -1.04
C GLU A 40 11.09 -4.72 -1.87
N GLU A 41 9.94 -5.21 -1.42
CA GLU A 41 8.64 -5.03 -2.08
C GLU A 41 8.27 -3.56 -2.27
N PHE A 42 8.63 -2.69 -1.32
CA PHE A 42 8.39 -1.25 -1.44
C PHE A 42 9.13 -0.64 -2.64
N ASP A 43 10.39 -1.06 -2.87
CA ASP A 43 11.19 -0.59 -3.99
C ASP A 43 10.65 -1.13 -5.31
N GLN A 44 10.24 -2.40 -5.35
CA GLN A 44 9.67 -3.02 -6.55
C GLN A 44 8.32 -2.39 -6.93
N TYR A 45 7.43 -2.16 -5.96
CA TYR A 45 6.18 -1.46 -6.19
C TYR A 45 6.41 -0.02 -6.68
N ALA A 46 7.37 0.71 -6.09
CA ALA A 46 7.73 2.04 -6.56
C ALA A 46 8.28 2.02 -8.00
N MET A 47 9.11 1.02 -8.35
CA MET A 47 9.64 0.86 -9.71
C MET A 47 8.54 0.56 -10.73
N ILE A 48 7.56 -0.28 -10.37
CA ILE A 48 6.39 -0.57 -11.22
C ILE A 48 5.54 0.69 -11.36
N PHE A 49 5.25 1.38 -10.26
CA PHE A 49 4.47 2.62 -10.27
C PHE A 49 5.14 3.69 -11.15
N ASP A 50 6.43 3.96 -10.99
CA ASP A 50 7.13 4.99 -11.78
C ASP A 50 7.10 4.69 -13.28
N ARG A 51 7.14 3.41 -13.67
CA ARG A 51 7.11 2.99 -15.07
C ARG A 51 5.71 3.05 -15.70
N TYR A 52 4.66 2.75 -14.93
CA TYR A 52 3.31 2.51 -15.46
C TYR A 52 2.26 3.53 -14.99
N LYS A 53 2.60 4.50 -14.14
CA LYS A 53 1.65 5.53 -13.64
C LYS A 53 0.97 6.35 -14.76
N ASP A 54 1.65 6.55 -15.88
CA ASP A 54 1.14 7.31 -17.04
C ASP A 54 0.48 6.40 -18.10
N SER A 55 0.38 5.09 -17.83
CA SER A 55 -0.22 4.10 -18.72
C SER A 55 -1.64 3.73 -18.28
N GLU A 56 -2.27 2.77 -18.98
CA GLU A 56 -3.59 2.26 -18.59
C GLU A 56 -3.52 1.61 -17.19
N ILE A 57 -4.47 1.97 -16.32
CA ILE A 57 -4.53 1.43 -14.95
C ILE A 57 -5.03 -0.02 -14.96
N PHE A 58 -6.04 -0.29 -15.79
CA PHE A 58 -6.72 -1.58 -15.93
C PHE A 58 -6.25 -2.31 -17.19
N GLY A 59 -6.48 -3.62 -17.26
CA GLY A 59 -6.13 -4.48 -18.39
C GLY A 59 -4.86 -5.31 -18.18
N GLU A 60 -4.61 -6.27 -19.07
CA GLU A 60 -3.51 -7.26 -18.96
C GLU A 60 -2.10 -6.63 -18.94
N THR A 61 -1.96 -5.44 -19.51
CA THR A 61 -0.70 -4.69 -19.51
C THR A 61 -0.72 -3.48 -18.58
N GLY A 62 -1.83 -3.27 -17.87
CA GLY A 62 -2.03 -2.11 -17.00
C GLY A 62 -1.26 -2.19 -15.68
N LEU A 63 -1.24 -1.08 -14.95
CA LEU A 63 -0.54 -0.95 -13.68
C LEU A 63 -0.91 -2.05 -12.67
N LEU A 64 -2.22 -2.30 -12.48
CA LEU A 64 -2.69 -3.27 -11.48
C LEU A 64 -2.32 -4.71 -11.83
N SER A 65 -2.30 -5.05 -13.12
CA SER A 65 -1.82 -6.36 -13.56
C SER A 65 -0.33 -6.55 -13.23
N LYS A 66 0.48 -5.49 -13.30
CA LYS A 66 1.90 -5.57 -12.88
C LYS A 66 2.07 -5.77 -11.38
N TYR A 67 1.19 -5.21 -10.54
CA TYR A 67 1.17 -5.50 -9.10
C TYR A 67 0.80 -6.95 -8.84
N TYR A 68 -0.24 -7.46 -9.50
CA TYR A 68 -0.63 -8.86 -9.43
C TYR A 68 0.53 -9.80 -9.85
N MET A 69 1.17 -9.56 -10.98
CA MET A 69 2.30 -10.36 -11.46
C MET A 69 3.49 -10.35 -10.49
N TYR A 70 3.73 -9.23 -9.81
CA TYR A 70 4.79 -9.14 -8.81
C TYR A 70 4.47 -9.99 -7.58
N GLY A 71 3.23 -9.91 -7.08
CA GLY A 71 2.76 -10.75 -5.97
C GLY A 71 2.86 -12.24 -6.29
N GLN A 72 2.43 -12.66 -7.49
CA GLN A 72 2.58 -14.05 -7.95
C GLN A 72 4.04 -14.49 -7.96
N LYS A 73 4.93 -13.68 -8.54
CA LYS A 73 6.37 -14.00 -8.58
C LYS A 73 6.96 -14.15 -7.17
N ARG A 74 6.53 -13.33 -6.21
CA ARG A 74 6.96 -13.44 -4.81
C ARG A 74 6.44 -14.72 -4.16
N MET A 75 5.18 -15.05 -4.40
CA MET A 75 4.58 -16.31 -3.95
C MET A 75 5.34 -17.52 -4.52
N ASP A 76 5.64 -17.54 -5.82
CA ASP A 76 6.42 -18.61 -6.46
C ASP A 76 7.82 -18.76 -5.83
N THR A 77 8.50 -17.64 -5.57
CA THR A 77 9.82 -17.64 -4.93
C THR A 77 9.76 -18.21 -3.50
N LEU A 78 8.68 -17.92 -2.76
CA LEU A 78 8.47 -18.45 -1.41
C LEU A 78 8.13 -19.95 -1.44
N MET A 79 7.36 -20.40 -2.43
CA MET A 79 7.03 -21.82 -2.63
C MET A 79 8.26 -22.67 -3.00
N GLU A 80 9.26 -22.08 -3.65
CA GLU A 80 10.54 -22.75 -3.93
C GLU A 80 11.44 -22.95 -2.69
N SER A 81 11.11 -22.31 -1.56
CA SER A 81 11.89 -22.44 -0.31
C SER A 81 11.57 -23.72 0.47
N GLU A 82 12.57 -24.29 1.18
CA GLU A 82 12.41 -25.57 1.92
C GLU A 82 11.37 -25.52 3.06
N HIS A 83 10.88 -24.32 3.46
CA HIS A 83 9.96 -24.10 4.58
C HIS A 83 8.62 -23.47 4.19
N TYR A 84 8.19 -23.62 2.92
CA TYR A 84 7.01 -22.91 2.41
C TYR A 84 5.68 -23.26 3.10
N GLN A 85 5.50 -24.48 3.63
CA GLN A 85 4.20 -24.96 4.14
C GLN A 85 3.71 -24.25 5.41
N ASP A 86 4.60 -23.59 6.15
CA ASP A 86 4.28 -22.94 7.43
C ASP A 86 4.46 -21.41 7.38
N SER A 87 4.63 -20.82 6.19
CA SER A 87 4.85 -19.37 6.06
C SER A 87 3.52 -18.61 5.99
N PRO A 88 3.16 -17.80 7.02
CA PRO A 88 1.98 -16.93 6.96
C PRO A 88 2.08 -15.86 5.87
N GLU A 89 3.29 -15.62 5.35
CA GLU A 89 3.53 -14.66 4.27
C GLU A 89 2.92 -15.13 2.95
N ILE A 90 2.84 -16.43 2.69
CA ILE A 90 2.25 -16.96 1.45
C ILE A 90 0.76 -16.65 1.40
N GLU A 91 0.05 -16.84 2.51
CA GLU A 91 -1.36 -16.50 2.63
C GLU A 91 -1.60 -15.00 2.42
N GLN A 92 -0.73 -14.15 2.98
CA GLN A 92 -0.81 -12.71 2.79
C GLN A 92 -0.62 -12.30 1.32
N TRP A 93 0.37 -12.87 0.63
CA TRP A 93 0.61 -12.61 -0.80
C TRP A 93 -0.52 -13.15 -1.68
N ASP A 94 -1.09 -14.30 -1.34
CA ASP A 94 -2.25 -14.86 -2.03
C ASP A 94 -3.48 -13.94 -1.90
N LEU A 95 -3.79 -13.47 -0.68
CA LEU A 95 -4.87 -12.49 -0.45
C LEU A 95 -4.63 -11.17 -1.19
N GLU A 96 -3.39 -10.68 -1.23
CA GLU A 96 -3.04 -9.48 -1.99
C GLU A 96 -3.26 -9.68 -3.49
N CYS A 97 -2.80 -10.80 -4.06
CA CYS A 97 -3.03 -11.14 -5.47
C CYS A 97 -4.52 -11.23 -5.80
N LYS A 98 -5.30 -11.95 -4.97
CA LYS A 98 -6.76 -12.05 -5.11
C LYS A 98 -7.42 -10.67 -5.10
N THR A 99 -6.93 -9.74 -4.28
CA THR A 99 -7.44 -8.37 -4.18
C THR A 99 -7.14 -7.55 -5.43
N TRP A 100 -5.93 -7.64 -5.98
CA TRP A 100 -5.58 -6.96 -7.23
C TRP A 100 -6.43 -7.44 -8.42
N ASP A 101 -6.66 -8.74 -8.53
CA ASP A 101 -7.54 -9.32 -9.55
C ASP A 101 -8.99 -8.83 -9.40
N LEU A 102 -9.51 -8.82 -8.18
CA LEU A 102 -10.86 -8.31 -7.88
C LEU A 102 -11.01 -6.83 -8.29
N ILE A 103 -10.07 -5.97 -7.91
CA ILE A 103 -10.08 -4.55 -8.25
C ILE A 103 -10.07 -4.38 -9.77
N GLN A 104 -9.20 -5.12 -10.46
CA GLN A 104 -9.08 -5.05 -11.91
C GLN A 104 -10.40 -5.42 -12.59
N ARG A 105 -11.04 -6.54 -12.21
CA ARG A 105 -12.31 -6.98 -12.82
C ARG A 105 -13.46 -6.02 -12.56
N LEU A 106 -13.65 -5.58 -11.31
CA LEU A 106 -14.75 -4.70 -10.94
C LEU A 106 -14.59 -3.28 -11.51
N TYR A 107 -13.42 -2.66 -11.33
CA TYR A 107 -13.23 -1.29 -11.80
C TYR A 107 -13.09 -1.19 -13.32
N SER A 108 -12.60 -2.23 -13.99
CA SER A 108 -12.70 -2.29 -15.46
C SER A 108 -14.16 -2.17 -15.89
N HIS A 109 -15.09 -2.89 -15.23
CA HIS A 109 -16.51 -2.79 -15.53
C HIS A 109 -17.10 -1.41 -15.16
N ARG A 110 -16.81 -0.89 -13.97
CA ARG A 110 -17.32 0.41 -13.48
C ARG A 110 -16.89 1.61 -14.34
N VAL A 111 -15.69 1.53 -14.94
CA VAL A 111 -15.13 2.60 -15.78
C VAL A 111 -15.54 2.45 -17.25
N GLN A 112 -15.82 1.22 -17.70
CA GLN A 112 -16.20 0.97 -19.09
C GLN A 112 -17.54 1.64 -19.44
N LYS A 113 -17.61 2.23 -20.63
CA LYS A 113 -18.82 2.89 -21.14
C LYS A 113 -19.82 1.87 -21.69
N SER A 114 -21.09 2.31 -21.75
CA SER A 114 -22.27 1.54 -22.17
C SER A 114 -22.02 0.57 -23.33
N HIS A 115 -22.40 -0.69 -23.13
CA HIS A 115 -22.43 -1.71 -24.17
C HIS A 115 -23.65 -1.53 -25.08
N GLU A 116 -23.52 -1.92 -26.35
CA GLU A 116 -24.67 -1.97 -27.25
C GLU A 116 -25.62 -3.08 -26.82
N LEU A 117 -26.91 -2.77 -26.73
CA LEU A 117 -27.92 -3.76 -26.36
C LEU A 117 -28.12 -4.74 -27.53
N PRO A 118 -28.25 -6.05 -27.25
CA PRO A 118 -28.64 -7.01 -28.27
C PRO A 118 -30.06 -6.72 -28.77
N ASN A 119 -30.38 -7.18 -29.99
CA ASN A 119 -31.73 -7.04 -30.53
C ASN A 119 -32.69 -8.00 -29.82
N ILE A 120 -33.49 -7.47 -28.90
CA ILE A 120 -34.44 -8.26 -28.10
C ILE A 120 -35.78 -8.36 -28.82
N HIS A 121 -36.29 -9.58 -28.93
CA HIS A 121 -37.62 -9.89 -29.44
C HIS A 121 -38.40 -10.77 -28.45
N GLU A 122 -39.72 -10.80 -28.56
CA GLU A 122 -40.57 -11.65 -27.70
C GLU A 122 -40.22 -13.14 -27.85
N TYR A 123 -39.72 -13.55 -29.02
CA TYR A 123 -39.33 -14.93 -29.30
C TYR A 123 -37.85 -15.23 -28.98
N SER A 124 -37.05 -14.24 -28.58
CA SER A 124 -35.63 -14.43 -28.28
C SER A 124 -35.43 -15.49 -27.19
N SER A 125 -34.33 -16.22 -27.30
CA SER A 125 -33.89 -17.22 -26.33
C SER A 125 -33.53 -16.58 -24.99
N ASN A 126 -33.52 -17.38 -23.91
CA ASN A 126 -33.19 -16.89 -22.56
C ASN A 126 -31.79 -16.26 -22.49
N VAL A 127 -30.82 -16.82 -23.21
CA VAL A 127 -29.43 -16.33 -23.24
C VAL A 127 -29.35 -14.86 -23.67
N ILE A 128 -30.07 -14.47 -24.73
CA ILE A 128 -30.08 -13.07 -25.21
C ILE A 128 -30.76 -12.14 -24.19
N LEU A 129 -31.78 -12.64 -23.48
CA LEU A 129 -32.49 -11.87 -22.45
C LEU A 129 -31.62 -11.67 -21.20
N GLU A 130 -30.81 -12.67 -20.86
CA GLU A 130 -29.82 -12.59 -19.77
C GLU A 130 -28.69 -11.62 -20.13
N GLU A 131 -28.15 -11.69 -21.35
CA GLU A 131 -27.16 -10.74 -21.85
C GLU A 131 -27.68 -9.29 -21.80
N ALA A 132 -28.90 -9.07 -22.30
CA ALA A 132 -29.57 -7.78 -22.19
C ALA A 132 -29.73 -7.32 -20.73
N PHE A 133 -30.09 -8.23 -19.83
CA PHE A 133 -30.28 -7.93 -18.41
C PHE A 133 -28.99 -7.46 -17.74
N TYR A 134 -27.86 -8.11 -18.01
CA TYR A 134 -26.56 -7.70 -17.46
C TYR A 134 -26.11 -6.34 -17.99
N ILE A 135 -26.40 -6.02 -19.26
CA ILE A 135 -26.10 -4.69 -19.83
C ILE A 135 -26.99 -3.60 -19.21
N GLN A 136 -28.26 -3.91 -18.95
CA GLN A 136 -29.23 -2.95 -18.41
C GLN A 136 -29.12 -2.76 -16.89
N THR A 137 -28.64 -3.76 -16.17
CA THR A 137 -28.59 -3.80 -14.70
C THR A 137 -27.14 -3.99 -14.23
N PRO A 138 -26.38 -2.89 -14.02
CA PRO A 138 -24.97 -2.95 -13.63
C PRO A 138 -24.72 -3.76 -12.36
N GLU A 139 -25.59 -3.64 -11.35
CA GLU A 139 -25.49 -4.39 -10.09
C GLU A 139 -25.49 -5.92 -10.31
N ALA A 140 -26.30 -6.42 -11.25
CA ALA A 140 -26.36 -7.84 -11.56
C ALA A 140 -25.10 -8.32 -12.30
N MET A 141 -24.53 -7.45 -13.14
CA MET A 141 -23.25 -7.72 -13.80
C MET A 141 -22.10 -7.73 -12.79
N GLU A 142 -22.05 -6.79 -11.85
CA GLU A 142 -21.07 -6.79 -10.75
C GLU A 142 -21.15 -8.07 -9.91
N ASN A 143 -22.36 -8.51 -9.53
CA ASN A 143 -22.55 -9.78 -8.83
C ASN A 143 -21.98 -10.97 -9.61
N THR A 144 -22.17 -10.98 -10.93
CA THR A 144 -21.67 -12.04 -11.81
C THR A 144 -20.14 -11.99 -11.93
N ILE A 145 -19.55 -10.79 -11.98
CA ILE A 145 -18.09 -10.60 -11.97
C ILE A 145 -17.50 -11.12 -10.67
N ILE A 146 -18.11 -10.80 -9.52
CA ILE A 146 -17.67 -11.29 -8.21
C ILE A 146 -17.79 -12.82 -8.14
N LEU A 147 -18.89 -13.38 -8.62
CA LEU A 147 -19.09 -14.82 -8.67
C LEU A 147 -18.02 -15.53 -9.51
N ASN A 148 -17.65 -14.97 -10.66
CA ASN A 148 -16.60 -15.51 -11.53
C ASN A 148 -15.22 -15.36 -10.90
N TRP A 149 -14.92 -14.22 -10.28
CA TRP A 149 -13.69 -14.06 -9.48
C TRP A 149 -13.59 -15.14 -8.40
N LEU A 150 -14.68 -15.41 -7.65
CA LEU A 150 -14.71 -16.45 -6.63
C LEU A 150 -14.53 -17.87 -7.18
N LYS A 151 -14.95 -18.13 -8.41
CA LYS A 151 -14.71 -19.41 -9.11
C LYS A 151 -13.24 -19.57 -9.48
N ASP A 152 -12.63 -18.53 -10.04
CA ASP A 152 -11.26 -18.56 -10.54
C ASP A 152 -10.21 -18.63 -9.43
N ILE A 153 -10.46 -18.02 -8.27
CA ILE A 153 -9.54 -18.10 -7.12
C ILE A 153 -9.58 -19.45 -6.40
N PHE A 154 -10.56 -20.30 -6.72
CA PHE A 154 -10.72 -21.59 -6.04
C PHE A 154 -9.63 -22.56 -6.50
N PRO A 155 -8.96 -23.28 -5.58
CA PRO A 155 -7.90 -24.23 -5.96
C PRO A 155 -8.46 -25.38 -6.80
N GLU A 156 -7.65 -25.92 -7.70
CA GLU A 156 -8.08 -27.05 -8.54
C GLU A 156 -8.47 -28.26 -7.65
N PRO A 157 -9.63 -28.90 -7.90
CA PRO A 157 -10.07 -30.04 -7.10
C PRO A 157 -9.06 -31.20 -7.10
N PRO A 158 -8.94 -31.96 -6.00
CA PRO A 158 -7.98 -33.05 -5.90
C PRO A 158 -8.29 -34.14 -6.92
N LEU A 159 -7.26 -34.71 -7.55
CA LEU A 159 -7.39 -35.78 -8.54
C LEU A 159 -8.16 -36.98 -7.97
N LEU A 160 -9.19 -37.42 -8.70
CA LEU A 160 -9.98 -38.59 -8.33
C LEU A 160 -9.43 -39.84 -9.01
N GLU A 161 -8.93 -40.79 -8.22
CA GLU A 161 -8.48 -42.09 -8.73
C GLU A 161 -9.68 -42.94 -9.16
N ILE A 162 -9.89 -43.10 -10.47
CA ILE A 162 -11.03 -43.84 -11.02
C ILE A 162 -10.77 -45.34 -10.93
N SER A 163 -11.46 -46.02 -10.00
CA SER A 163 -11.26 -47.45 -9.72
C SER A 163 -12.08 -48.39 -10.60
N GLY A 164 -12.79 -47.89 -11.62
CA GLY A 164 -13.60 -48.69 -12.53
C GLY A 164 -14.96 -48.06 -12.86
N LYS A 165 -15.93 -48.89 -13.27
CA LYS A 165 -17.29 -48.46 -13.60
C LYS A 165 -18.14 -48.27 -12.33
N LYS A 166 -19.16 -47.40 -12.40
CA LYS A 166 -20.15 -47.18 -11.34
C LYS A 166 -20.62 -48.48 -10.67
N TRP A 167 -20.55 -48.48 -9.34
CA TRP A 167 -21.03 -49.52 -8.44
C TRP A 167 -20.54 -50.94 -8.80
N LEU A 168 -19.26 -51.05 -9.13
CA LEU A 168 -18.63 -52.29 -9.54
C LEU A 168 -18.77 -53.39 -8.48
N TYR A 169 -18.42 -53.07 -7.22
CA TYR A 169 -18.41 -54.04 -6.13
C TYR A 169 -19.83 -54.44 -5.71
N THR A 170 -20.75 -53.49 -5.68
CA THR A 170 -22.17 -53.71 -5.40
C THR A 170 -22.80 -54.61 -6.46
N ARG A 171 -22.49 -54.38 -7.74
CA ARG A 171 -22.92 -55.25 -8.84
C ARG A 171 -22.38 -56.68 -8.70
N GLU A 172 -21.12 -56.82 -8.30
CA GLU A 172 -20.52 -58.14 -8.04
C GLU A 172 -21.20 -58.84 -6.86
N SER A 173 -21.43 -58.13 -5.76
CA SER A 173 -22.15 -58.62 -4.59
C SER A 173 -23.59 -59.05 -4.92
N ILE A 174 -24.33 -58.28 -5.72
CA ILE A 174 -25.67 -58.67 -6.22
C ILE A 174 -25.59 -59.93 -7.08
N ARG A 175 -24.59 -60.04 -7.96
CA ARG A 175 -24.39 -61.21 -8.81
C ARG A 175 -24.09 -62.46 -7.97
N MET A 176 -23.25 -62.34 -6.95
CA MET A 176 -22.91 -63.43 -6.04
C MET A 176 -24.10 -63.87 -5.19
N LYS A 177 -24.91 -62.92 -4.69
CA LYS A 177 -26.20 -63.18 -4.02
C LYS A 177 -27.18 -64.00 -4.87
N ARG A 178 -27.17 -63.82 -6.21
CA ARG A 178 -28.00 -64.62 -7.13
C ARG A 178 -27.44 -66.03 -7.36
N LEU A 179 -26.14 -66.23 -7.16
CA LEU A 179 -25.44 -67.50 -7.40
C LEU A 179 -25.30 -68.36 -6.13
N GLN A 180 -25.26 -67.77 -4.93
CA GLN A 180 -25.08 -68.46 -3.65
C GLN A 180 -26.21 -68.14 -2.65
N ARG A 181 -26.55 -69.09 -1.76
CA ARG A 181 -27.58 -68.90 -0.73
C ARG A 181 -27.12 -67.85 0.30
N LYS A 182 -27.86 -66.74 0.36
CA LYS A 182 -27.83 -65.57 1.28
C LYS A 182 -26.87 -65.65 2.48
N THR A 183 -25.94 -64.70 2.54
CA THR A 183 -25.38 -64.19 3.81
C THR A 183 -26.19 -62.99 4.33
N LEU A 184 -26.14 -62.70 5.64
CA LEU A 184 -26.87 -61.58 6.28
C LEU A 184 -26.49 -60.20 5.71
N LYS A 185 -25.21 -60.00 5.32
CA LYS A 185 -24.71 -58.73 4.76
C LYS A 185 -25.28 -58.45 3.36
N GLU A 186 -25.48 -59.48 2.54
CA GLU A 186 -26.02 -59.36 1.17
C GLU A 186 -27.51 -58.99 1.13
N ASP A 187 -28.26 -59.18 2.21
CA ASP A 187 -29.69 -58.81 2.26
C ASP A 187 -29.90 -57.29 2.45
N GLN A 188 -28.89 -56.60 2.99
CA GLN A 188 -28.89 -55.15 3.21
C GLN A 188 -28.47 -54.34 1.98
N LEU A 189 -27.86 -54.98 0.98
CA LEU A 189 -27.44 -54.34 -0.27
C LEU A 189 -28.60 -54.14 -1.25
N ILE A 190 -28.53 -53.08 -2.04
CA ILE A 190 -29.49 -52.81 -3.13
C ILE A 190 -29.58 -53.99 -4.09
N ASP A 191 -30.77 -54.19 -4.68
CA ASP A 191 -31.03 -55.28 -5.64
C ASP A 191 -31.03 -54.79 -7.12
N GLU A 192 -31.11 -53.47 -7.33
CA GLU A 192 -31.16 -52.80 -8.64
C GLU A 192 -30.05 -51.75 -8.73
N LEU A 193 -29.64 -51.37 -9.95
CA LEU A 193 -28.46 -50.51 -10.19
C LEU A 193 -28.80 -49.15 -10.79
N ASP A 194 -30.07 -48.76 -10.78
CA ASP A 194 -30.48 -47.41 -11.12
C ASP A 194 -30.06 -46.40 -10.02
N PRO A 195 -29.82 -45.13 -10.37
CA PRO A 195 -29.27 -44.14 -9.42
C PRO A 195 -30.14 -43.87 -8.19
N ASP A 196 -31.46 -44.05 -8.27
CA ASP A 196 -32.38 -43.91 -7.15
C ASP A 196 -32.63 -45.21 -6.37
N ALA A 197 -31.98 -46.33 -6.73
CA ALA A 197 -32.13 -47.60 -6.01
C ALA A 197 -31.79 -47.49 -4.51
N PRO A 198 -30.71 -46.79 -4.07
CA PRO A 198 -30.42 -46.64 -2.64
C PRO A 198 -31.53 -45.93 -1.87
N THR A 199 -32.08 -44.84 -2.41
CA THR A 199 -33.16 -44.07 -1.78
C THR A 199 -34.51 -44.78 -1.86
N ARG A 200 -34.86 -45.35 -3.03
CA ARG A 200 -36.10 -46.09 -3.26
C ARG A 200 -36.20 -47.36 -2.43
N GLN A 201 -35.12 -48.15 -2.38
CA GLN A 201 -35.10 -49.42 -1.65
C GLN A 201 -34.72 -49.25 -0.17
N ARG A 202 -34.14 -48.09 0.20
CA ARG A 202 -33.57 -47.81 1.52
C ARG A 202 -32.56 -48.87 1.94
N LYS A 203 -31.68 -49.21 1.00
CA LYS A 203 -30.63 -50.23 1.14
C LYS A 203 -29.26 -49.63 0.84
N LEU A 204 -28.23 -50.31 1.31
CA LEU A 204 -26.85 -49.83 1.25
C LEU A 204 -26.16 -50.22 -0.04
N LEU A 205 -25.13 -49.45 -0.38
CA LEU A 205 -24.11 -49.84 -1.36
C LEU A 205 -23.05 -50.70 -0.67
N ASP A 206 -22.24 -51.39 -1.47
CA ASP A 206 -21.01 -51.99 -0.94
C ASP A 206 -20.10 -50.90 -0.36
N ASP A 207 -19.41 -51.19 0.76
CA ASP A 207 -18.63 -50.21 1.51
C ASP A 207 -17.60 -49.48 0.62
N LYS A 208 -16.97 -50.20 -0.32
CA LYS A 208 -15.99 -49.62 -1.25
C LYS A 208 -16.62 -48.67 -2.26
N ASP A 209 -17.78 -49.03 -2.79
CA ASP A 209 -18.50 -48.17 -3.73
C ASP A 209 -19.06 -46.95 -3.02
N PHE A 210 -19.52 -47.11 -1.78
CA PHE A 210 -20.02 -46.01 -0.96
C PHE A 210 -18.93 -44.99 -0.63
N GLU A 211 -17.74 -45.42 -0.23
CA GLU A 211 -16.59 -44.53 -0.01
C GLU A 211 -16.16 -43.80 -1.29
N PHE A 212 -16.14 -44.51 -2.42
CA PHE A 212 -15.84 -43.91 -3.73
C PHE A 212 -16.90 -42.87 -4.12
N GLU A 213 -18.19 -43.19 -3.94
CA GLU A 213 -19.30 -42.28 -4.25
C GLU A 213 -19.17 -40.96 -3.48
N ARG A 214 -18.84 -40.99 -2.18
CA ARG A 214 -18.62 -39.75 -1.39
C ARG A 214 -17.47 -38.91 -1.94
N LYS A 215 -16.33 -39.53 -2.26
CA LYS A 215 -15.17 -38.83 -2.84
C LYS A 215 -15.52 -38.23 -4.19
N PHE A 216 -16.23 -38.98 -5.03
CA PHE A 216 -16.73 -38.54 -6.33
C PHE A 216 -17.69 -37.35 -6.20
N LEU A 217 -18.67 -37.40 -5.30
CA LEU A 217 -19.64 -36.33 -5.09
C LEU A 217 -18.99 -35.05 -4.57
N ARG A 218 -18.05 -35.19 -3.62
CA ARG A 218 -17.22 -34.06 -3.16
C ARG A 218 -16.46 -33.44 -4.32
N ASN A 219 -15.71 -34.24 -5.09
CA ASN A 219 -14.95 -33.74 -6.24
C ASN A 219 -15.86 -33.06 -7.28
N LEU A 220 -17.04 -33.63 -7.54
CA LEU A 220 -18.02 -33.07 -8.48
C LEU A 220 -18.56 -31.71 -8.02
N PHE A 221 -18.89 -31.57 -6.72
CA PHE A 221 -19.28 -30.29 -6.14
C PHE A 221 -18.16 -29.25 -6.28
N LEU A 222 -16.91 -29.63 -5.98
CA LEU A 222 -15.76 -28.75 -6.10
C LEU A 222 -15.53 -28.27 -7.54
N LEU A 223 -15.74 -29.13 -8.55
CA LEU A 223 -15.66 -28.72 -9.96
C LEU A 223 -16.72 -27.68 -10.32
N ILE A 224 -17.96 -27.88 -9.87
CA ILE A 224 -19.03 -26.89 -10.07
C ILE A 224 -18.73 -25.58 -9.33
N ARG A 225 -18.17 -25.66 -8.12
CA ARG A 225 -17.69 -24.51 -7.33
C ARG A 225 -16.60 -23.71 -8.03
N SER A 226 -15.68 -24.38 -8.73
CA SER A 226 -14.62 -23.76 -9.54
C SER A 226 -15.08 -23.27 -10.92
N GLY A 227 -16.31 -23.57 -11.35
CA GLY A 227 -16.80 -23.21 -12.68
C GLY A 227 -16.41 -24.16 -13.81
N ASP A 228 -15.61 -25.20 -13.52
CA ASP A 228 -15.17 -26.23 -14.47
C ASP A 228 -16.28 -27.24 -14.84
N PHE A 229 -17.33 -26.74 -15.48
CA PHE A 229 -18.53 -27.51 -15.84
C PHE A 229 -18.25 -28.67 -16.82
N ASP A 230 -17.34 -28.45 -17.77
CA ASP A 230 -16.99 -29.47 -18.77
C ASP A 230 -16.27 -30.65 -18.12
N LYS A 231 -15.27 -30.38 -17.26
CA LYS A 231 -14.60 -31.41 -16.46
C LYS A 231 -15.60 -32.15 -15.57
N ALA A 232 -16.55 -31.45 -14.94
CA ALA A 232 -17.60 -32.07 -14.14
C ALA A 232 -18.45 -33.07 -14.97
N CYS A 233 -18.81 -32.70 -16.19
CA CYS A 233 -19.52 -33.58 -17.11
C CYS A 233 -18.67 -34.77 -17.55
N ASP A 234 -17.37 -34.58 -17.79
CA ASP A 234 -16.47 -35.62 -18.26
C ASP A 234 -16.16 -36.65 -17.17
N ILE A 235 -15.89 -36.22 -15.92
CA ILE A 235 -15.72 -37.16 -14.79
C ILE A 235 -17.00 -37.96 -14.56
N CYS A 236 -18.18 -37.36 -14.74
CA CYS A 236 -19.44 -38.11 -14.69
C CYS A 236 -19.50 -39.21 -15.77
N LYS A 237 -19.02 -38.96 -16.99
CA LYS A 237 -18.99 -39.97 -18.07
C LYS A 237 -17.95 -41.05 -17.79
N GLU A 238 -16.75 -40.67 -17.38
CA GLU A 238 -15.64 -41.59 -17.10
C GLU A 238 -15.95 -42.57 -15.96
N THR A 239 -16.61 -42.08 -14.91
CA THR A 239 -17.06 -42.91 -13.77
C THR A 239 -18.33 -43.73 -14.07
N GLY A 240 -18.97 -43.52 -15.22
CA GLY A 240 -20.23 -44.18 -15.59
C GLY A 240 -21.50 -43.58 -14.97
N ASN A 241 -21.40 -42.38 -14.41
CA ASN A 241 -22.50 -41.58 -13.86
C ASN A 241 -23.22 -40.75 -14.96
N PHE A 242 -23.63 -41.41 -16.06
CA PHE A 242 -24.24 -40.73 -17.22
C PHE A 242 -25.52 -39.94 -16.87
N LEU A 243 -26.34 -40.43 -15.94
CA LEU A 243 -27.53 -39.69 -15.51
C LEU A 243 -27.15 -38.35 -14.86
N ARG A 244 -26.12 -38.33 -14.01
CA ARG A 244 -25.65 -37.08 -13.40
C ARG A 244 -25.08 -36.13 -14.43
N SER A 245 -24.31 -36.63 -15.41
CA SER A 245 -23.88 -35.83 -16.56
C SER A 245 -25.06 -35.18 -17.28
N ALA A 246 -26.14 -35.93 -17.51
CA ALA A 246 -27.36 -35.40 -18.13
C ALA A 246 -28.08 -34.36 -17.25
N ILE A 247 -28.11 -34.54 -15.92
CA ILE A 247 -28.67 -33.56 -14.99
C ILE A 247 -27.87 -32.26 -15.03
N LEU A 248 -26.53 -32.34 -15.03
CA LEU A 248 -25.65 -31.18 -15.11
C LEU A 248 -25.91 -30.38 -16.38
N GLN A 249 -26.08 -31.01 -17.54
CA GLN A 249 -26.40 -30.33 -18.80
C GLN A 249 -27.70 -29.52 -18.76
N GLY A 250 -28.61 -29.81 -17.82
CA GLY A 250 -29.79 -28.98 -17.59
C GLY A 250 -29.46 -27.55 -17.11
N CYS A 251 -28.25 -27.33 -16.61
CA CYS A 251 -27.72 -26.03 -16.22
C CYS A 251 -27.49 -25.09 -17.42
N ILE A 252 -27.43 -25.62 -18.65
CA ILE A 252 -27.26 -24.81 -19.85
C ILE A 252 -28.61 -24.16 -20.23
N GLU A 253 -28.61 -22.83 -20.36
CA GLU A 253 -29.78 -22.07 -20.82
C GLU A 253 -30.12 -22.37 -22.27
N TYR A 254 -31.43 -22.30 -22.57
CA TYR A 254 -31.90 -22.56 -23.92
C TYR A 254 -31.40 -21.48 -24.89
N ARG A 255 -30.79 -21.90 -26.00
CA ARG A 255 -30.34 -21.05 -27.10
C ARG A 255 -30.69 -21.70 -28.43
N ASP A 256 -31.14 -20.86 -29.36
CA ASP A 256 -31.49 -21.28 -30.71
C ASP A 256 -30.86 -20.31 -31.73
N PRO A 257 -29.71 -20.68 -32.33
CA PRO A 257 -28.96 -19.80 -33.23
C PRO A 257 -29.79 -19.28 -34.42
N LEU A 258 -30.77 -20.07 -34.88
CA LEU A 258 -31.65 -19.67 -35.98
C LEU A 258 -32.62 -18.56 -35.56
N ILE A 259 -33.03 -18.55 -34.30
CA ILE A 259 -33.96 -17.56 -33.75
C ILE A 259 -33.21 -16.28 -33.36
N ASP A 260 -32.03 -16.43 -32.79
CA ASP A 260 -31.24 -15.33 -32.25
C ASP A 260 -30.37 -14.64 -33.34
N ASN A 261 -30.47 -15.08 -34.61
CA ASN A 261 -29.66 -14.61 -35.75
C ASN A 261 -28.15 -14.69 -35.48
N ASP A 262 -27.74 -15.77 -34.82
CA ASP A 262 -26.37 -15.97 -34.40
C ASP A 262 -25.65 -16.92 -35.36
N ASN A 263 -24.42 -16.57 -35.78
CA ASN A 263 -23.63 -17.35 -36.74
C ASN A 263 -22.94 -18.57 -36.11
N SER A 264 -23.41 -19.01 -34.94
CA SER A 264 -22.83 -20.16 -34.23
C SER A 264 -23.02 -21.45 -35.03
N GLU A 265 -21.92 -22.18 -35.28
CA GLU A 265 -21.96 -23.53 -35.88
C GLU A 265 -22.58 -24.58 -34.93
N LEU A 266 -22.71 -24.25 -33.65
CA LEU A 266 -23.36 -25.09 -32.64
C LEU A 266 -24.87 -25.03 -32.86
N GLY A 267 -25.51 -26.20 -32.99
CA GLY A 267 -26.98 -26.29 -33.12
C GLY A 267 -27.73 -25.88 -31.85
N VAL A 268 -29.05 -26.11 -31.85
CA VAL A 268 -29.93 -25.82 -30.70
C VAL A 268 -29.43 -26.53 -29.43
N MET A 269 -29.30 -25.79 -28.33
CA MET A 269 -28.75 -26.27 -27.06
C MET A 269 -29.56 -25.80 -25.85
N GLY A 270 -29.32 -26.45 -24.70
CA GLY A 270 -29.92 -26.08 -23.42
C GLY A 270 -31.37 -26.53 -23.22
N THR A 271 -31.94 -26.16 -22.07
CA THR A 271 -33.22 -26.70 -21.59
C THR A 271 -34.38 -25.71 -21.69
N LYS A 272 -35.34 -25.96 -22.60
CA LYS A 272 -36.57 -25.14 -22.73
C LYS A 272 -37.39 -25.04 -21.44
N ARG A 273 -37.45 -26.13 -20.66
CA ARG A 273 -38.23 -26.22 -19.41
C ARG A 273 -37.34 -26.05 -18.18
N LYS A 274 -36.47 -25.03 -18.19
CA LYS A 274 -35.47 -24.77 -17.15
C LYS A 274 -36.06 -24.74 -15.74
N GLN A 275 -37.21 -24.11 -15.56
CA GLN A 275 -37.85 -23.99 -14.25
C GLN A 275 -38.31 -25.33 -13.67
N LEU A 276 -38.72 -26.29 -14.51
CA LEU A 276 -39.03 -27.64 -14.06
C LEU A 276 -37.76 -28.38 -13.61
N TRP A 277 -36.66 -28.19 -14.33
CA TRP A 277 -35.35 -28.72 -13.95
C TRP A 277 -34.84 -28.11 -12.64
N LYS A 278 -34.93 -26.77 -12.48
CA LYS A 278 -34.61 -26.10 -11.20
C LYS A 278 -35.46 -26.63 -10.05
N LYS A 279 -36.76 -26.87 -10.29
CA LYS A 279 -37.64 -27.47 -9.27
C LYS A 279 -37.17 -28.85 -8.86
N MET A 280 -36.81 -29.70 -9.82
CA MET A 280 -36.26 -31.02 -9.54
C MET A 280 -34.99 -30.93 -8.69
N CYS A 281 -34.04 -30.05 -9.06
CA CYS A 281 -32.82 -29.82 -8.27
C CYS A 281 -33.14 -29.35 -6.84
N TYR A 282 -34.08 -28.42 -6.68
CA TYR A 282 -34.51 -27.94 -5.37
C TYR A 282 -35.13 -29.05 -4.51
N GLU A 283 -36.02 -29.87 -5.06
CA GLU A 283 -36.60 -31.00 -4.32
C GLU A 283 -35.53 -32.02 -3.92
N LEU A 284 -34.51 -32.25 -4.77
CA LEU A 284 -33.39 -33.12 -4.45
C LEU A 284 -32.47 -32.54 -3.36
N SER A 285 -32.22 -31.23 -3.34
CA SER A 285 -31.37 -30.60 -2.31
C SER A 285 -31.96 -30.70 -0.90
N LYS A 286 -33.29 -30.84 -0.80
CA LYS A 286 -34.02 -31.01 0.46
C LYS A 286 -34.12 -32.45 0.97
N GLN A 287 -33.75 -33.45 0.17
CA GLN A 287 -33.78 -34.85 0.61
C GLN A 287 -32.64 -35.13 1.57
N THR A 288 -32.95 -35.31 2.86
CA THR A 288 -31.94 -35.50 3.92
C THR A 288 -31.28 -36.87 3.88
N GLU A 289 -31.84 -37.83 3.14
CA GLU A 289 -31.25 -39.16 2.93
C GLU A 289 -30.07 -39.16 1.95
N LEU A 290 -29.90 -38.09 1.16
CA LEU A 290 -28.80 -37.94 0.22
C LEU A 290 -27.54 -37.43 0.91
N ASP A 291 -26.38 -37.68 0.28
CA ASP A 291 -25.10 -37.19 0.77
C ASP A 291 -25.10 -35.63 0.79
N PRO A 292 -24.50 -34.99 1.82
CA PRO A 292 -24.42 -33.54 1.89
C PRO A 292 -23.84 -32.88 0.64
N TYR A 293 -22.82 -33.45 0.01
CA TYR A 293 -22.24 -32.90 -1.23
C TYR A 293 -23.16 -33.10 -2.44
N GLU A 294 -23.96 -34.16 -2.48
CA GLU A 294 -24.98 -34.33 -3.53
C GLU A 294 -26.10 -33.30 -3.39
N ARG A 295 -26.53 -33.02 -2.16
CA ARG A 295 -27.52 -31.98 -1.90
C ARG A 295 -26.98 -30.59 -2.21
N ALA A 296 -25.76 -30.29 -1.80
CA ALA A 296 -25.07 -29.04 -2.11
C ALA A 296 -24.86 -28.84 -3.61
N LEU A 297 -24.56 -29.92 -4.35
CA LEU A 297 -24.47 -29.89 -5.81
C LEU A 297 -25.79 -29.41 -6.44
N TYR A 298 -26.92 -30.04 -6.09
CA TYR A 298 -28.21 -29.61 -6.60
C TYR A 298 -28.62 -28.23 -6.08
N GLY A 299 -28.22 -27.88 -4.85
CA GLY A 299 -28.42 -26.56 -4.27
C GLY A 299 -27.73 -25.47 -5.07
N ALA A 300 -26.45 -25.66 -5.40
CA ALA A 300 -25.67 -24.74 -6.23
C ALA A 300 -26.31 -24.55 -7.62
N LEU A 301 -26.81 -25.62 -8.23
CA LEU A 301 -27.44 -25.57 -9.57
C LEU A 301 -28.79 -24.85 -9.60
N CYS A 302 -29.50 -24.76 -8.47
CA CYS A 302 -30.82 -24.12 -8.40
C CYS A 302 -30.82 -22.79 -7.63
N GLY A 303 -29.75 -22.46 -6.92
CA GLY A 303 -29.65 -21.28 -6.07
C GLY A 303 -30.11 -21.49 -4.61
N ASP A 304 -30.27 -22.74 -4.15
CA ASP A 304 -30.63 -23.04 -2.76
C ASP A 304 -29.42 -22.88 -1.84
N LEU A 305 -29.43 -21.79 -1.07
CA LEU A 305 -28.32 -21.40 -0.20
C LEU A 305 -28.08 -22.42 0.94
N GLN A 306 -29.14 -22.86 1.61
CA GLN A 306 -29.01 -23.63 2.86
C GLN A 306 -28.28 -24.96 2.66
N SER A 307 -28.57 -25.67 1.56
CA SER A 307 -27.92 -26.95 1.27
C SER A 307 -26.44 -26.80 0.90
N VAL A 308 -26.06 -25.66 0.31
CA VAL A 308 -24.67 -25.37 -0.04
C VAL A 308 -23.86 -24.98 1.20
N LEU A 309 -24.42 -24.14 2.08
CA LEU A 309 -23.74 -23.70 3.31
C LEU A 309 -23.34 -24.84 4.24
N GLU A 310 -24.01 -26.00 4.17
CA GLU A 310 -23.66 -27.18 4.99
C GLU A 310 -22.31 -27.80 4.64
N VAL A 311 -21.77 -27.54 3.44
CA VAL A 311 -20.48 -28.08 2.99
C VAL A 311 -19.41 -27.01 2.79
N CYS A 312 -19.73 -25.74 3.06
CA CYS A 312 -18.80 -24.61 2.96
C CYS A 312 -17.85 -24.60 4.17
N GLU A 313 -16.56 -24.41 3.91
CA GLU A 313 -15.53 -24.44 4.96
C GLU A 313 -14.81 -23.10 5.12
N THR A 314 -14.66 -22.33 4.04
CA THR A 314 -13.87 -21.08 3.99
C THR A 314 -14.73 -19.83 3.78
N TRP A 315 -14.18 -18.65 4.09
CA TRP A 315 -14.88 -17.38 3.84
C TRP A 315 -15.29 -17.21 2.36
N GLU A 316 -14.42 -17.60 1.44
CA GLU A 316 -14.67 -17.58 -0.01
C GLU A 316 -15.79 -18.55 -0.42
N ASP A 317 -15.91 -19.71 0.23
CA ASP A 317 -17.00 -20.66 -0.03
C ASP A 317 -18.36 -20.12 0.40
N TYR A 318 -18.41 -19.51 1.58
CA TYR A 318 -19.63 -18.85 2.06
C TYR A 318 -20.01 -17.72 1.12
N LEU A 319 -19.09 -16.80 0.82
CA LEU A 319 -19.35 -15.68 -0.08
C LEU A 319 -19.81 -16.16 -1.46
N TRP A 320 -19.19 -17.19 -2.02
CA TRP A 320 -19.60 -17.79 -3.29
C TRP A 320 -21.02 -18.36 -3.23
N ALA A 321 -21.37 -19.08 -2.16
CA ALA A 321 -22.70 -19.66 -2.01
C ALA A 321 -23.80 -18.59 -2.01
N TYR A 322 -23.55 -17.48 -1.31
CA TYR A 322 -24.43 -16.31 -1.31
C TYR A 322 -24.51 -15.63 -2.68
N CYS A 323 -23.37 -15.34 -3.32
CA CYS A 323 -23.31 -14.73 -4.65
C CYS A 323 -24.03 -15.58 -5.70
N ASN A 324 -23.83 -16.90 -5.68
CA ASN A 324 -24.48 -17.83 -6.59
C ASN A 324 -26.00 -17.82 -6.41
N SER A 325 -26.48 -17.88 -5.16
CA SER A 325 -27.91 -17.79 -4.83
C SER A 325 -28.55 -16.47 -5.31
N ILE A 326 -27.87 -15.33 -5.10
CA ILE A 326 -28.32 -14.02 -5.58
C ILE A 326 -28.40 -13.99 -7.11
N CYS A 327 -27.35 -14.42 -7.82
CA CYS A 327 -27.31 -14.42 -9.29
C CYS A 327 -28.46 -15.27 -9.87
N GLU A 328 -28.63 -16.49 -9.36
CA GLU A 328 -29.69 -17.42 -9.79
C GLU A 328 -31.10 -16.84 -9.56
N TYR A 329 -31.28 -16.12 -8.45
CA TYR A 329 -32.52 -15.43 -8.13
C TYR A 329 -32.78 -14.24 -9.06
N GLN A 330 -31.79 -13.38 -9.28
CA GLN A 330 -31.89 -12.21 -10.14
C GLN A 330 -32.29 -12.57 -11.58
N ILE A 331 -31.64 -13.58 -12.16
CA ILE A 331 -31.99 -14.11 -13.49
C ILE A 331 -33.44 -14.61 -13.52
N THR A 332 -33.82 -15.41 -12.52
CA THR A 332 -35.18 -15.99 -12.44
C THR A 332 -36.25 -14.91 -12.31
N MET A 333 -35.99 -13.86 -11.52
CA MET A 333 -36.93 -12.73 -11.38
C MET A 333 -37.00 -11.88 -12.65
N ASN A 334 -35.88 -11.62 -13.32
CA ASN A 334 -35.88 -10.91 -14.60
C ASN A 334 -36.72 -11.65 -15.65
N LEU A 335 -36.49 -12.96 -15.83
CA LEU A 335 -37.26 -13.78 -16.78
C LEU A 335 -38.75 -13.86 -16.41
N LYS A 336 -39.09 -13.80 -15.11
CA LYS A 336 -40.47 -13.70 -14.62
C LYS A 336 -41.10 -12.36 -14.99
N GLN A 337 -40.38 -11.24 -14.81
CA GLN A 337 -40.85 -9.90 -15.18
C GLN A 337 -41.10 -9.77 -16.68
N LEU A 338 -40.27 -10.41 -17.51
CA LEU A 338 -40.43 -10.48 -18.95
C LEU A 338 -41.56 -11.45 -19.41
N GLY A 339 -42.25 -12.12 -18.48
CA GLY A 339 -43.36 -13.03 -18.79
C GLY A 339 -42.94 -14.38 -19.38
N LYS A 340 -41.64 -14.68 -19.45
CA LYS A 340 -41.10 -15.95 -19.95
C LYS A 340 -41.35 -17.11 -18.99
N ILE A 341 -41.41 -16.80 -17.70
CA ILE A 341 -41.75 -17.76 -16.65
C ILE A 341 -43.14 -17.46 -16.11
N LYS A 342 -44.03 -18.45 -16.17
CA LYS A 342 -45.37 -18.32 -15.56
C LYS A 342 -45.25 -18.29 -14.03
N PRO A 343 -46.07 -17.50 -13.31
CA PRO A 343 -46.02 -17.45 -11.85
C PRO A 343 -46.16 -18.81 -11.15
N SER A 344 -46.96 -19.73 -11.72
CA SER A 344 -47.15 -21.09 -11.20
C SER A 344 -45.94 -22.02 -11.37
N GLN A 345 -44.93 -21.61 -12.14
CA GLN A 345 -43.74 -22.41 -12.44
C GLN A 345 -42.49 -21.93 -11.69
N VAL A 346 -42.54 -20.76 -11.04
CA VAL A 346 -41.41 -20.22 -10.29
C VAL A 346 -41.16 -21.08 -9.06
N VAL A 347 -39.92 -21.56 -8.92
CA VAL A 347 -39.46 -22.18 -7.68
C VAL A 347 -39.20 -21.05 -6.69
N ILE A 348 -39.98 -21.01 -5.60
CA ILE A 348 -39.78 -20.02 -4.54
C ILE A 348 -38.74 -20.61 -3.58
N ILE A 349 -37.52 -20.10 -3.66
CA ILE A 349 -36.46 -20.42 -2.71
C ILE A 349 -36.58 -19.42 -1.55
N PRO A 350 -36.76 -19.87 -0.30
CA PRO A 350 -36.96 -18.97 0.83
C PRO A 350 -35.77 -18.04 1.06
N ASN A 351 -36.06 -16.82 1.53
CA ASN A 351 -35.11 -15.85 2.08
C ASN A 351 -34.09 -15.25 1.10
N VAL A 352 -34.15 -15.50 -0.21
CA VAL A 352 -33.17 -14.91 -1.16
C VAL A 352 -33.47 -13.44 -1.46
N ASP A 353 -34.75 -13.08 -1.53
CA ASP A 353 -35.25 -11.73 -1.87
C ASP A 353 -34.80 -10.62 -0.90
N SER A 354 -34.50 -10.99 0.35
CA SER A 354 -34.08 -10.07 1.42
C SER A 354 -32.57 -9.92 1.55
N ILE A 355 -31.79 -10.69 0.80
CA ILE A 355 -30.34 -10.76 0.98
C ILE A 355 -29.66 -9.75 0.04
N SER A 356 -28.93 -8.81 0.63
CA SER A 356 -28.04 -7.90 -0.08
C SER A 356 -26.58 -8.27 0.19
N LEU A 357 -25.67 -8.01 -0.77
CA LEU A 357 -24.24 -8.22 -0.58
C LEU A 357 -23.68 -7.53 0.68
N PRO A 358 -24.02 -6.26 0.98
CA PRO A 358 -23.60 -5.62 2.23
C PRO A 358 -24.06 -6.39 3.48
N SER A 359 -25.32 -6.82 3.52
CA SER A 359 -25.85 -7.58 4.67
C SER A 359 -25.18 -8.94 4.82
N ILE A 360 -24.80 -9.59 3.72
CA ILE A 360 -24.07 -10.87 3.76
C ILE A 360 -22.70 -10.66 4.40
N LEU A 361 -21.94 -9.67 3.93
CA LEU A 361 -20.60 -9.41 4.43
C LEU A 361 -20.63 -9.03 5.91
N GLU A 362 -21.63 -8.27 6.36
CA GLU A 362 -21.88 -7.99 7.77
C GLU A 362 -22.21 -9.26 8.57
N ASN A 363 -23.05 -10.14 8.03
CA ASN A 363 -23.35 -11.44 8.66
C ASN A 363 -22.12 -12.34 8.77
N LEU A 364 -21.18 -12.28 7.80
CA LEU A 364 -19.94 -13.07 7.85
C LEU A 364 -19.01 -12.56 8.96
N ILE A 365 -18.94 -11.24 9.18
CA ILE A 365 -18.20 -10.64 10.30
C ILE A 365 -18.78 -11.09 11.66
N HIS A 366 -20.10 -11.31 11.72
CA HIS A 366 -20.80 -11.76 12.92
C HIS A 366 -21.16 -13.24 12.90
N SER A 367 -20.48 -14.04 12.08
CA SER A 367 -20.78 -15.47 11.94
C SER A 367 -20.59 -16.23 13.26
N ASP A 368 -21.46 -17.22 13.49
CA ASP A 368 -21.35 -18.15 14.62
C ASP A 368 -20.06 -18.99 14.52
N ASN A 369 -19.60 -19.28 13.29
CA ASN A 369 -18.37 -20.03 13.05
C ASN A 369 -17.14 -19.16 13.33
N GLU A 370 -16.32 -19.57 14.29
CA GLU A 370 -15.13 -18.84 14.72
C GLU A 370 -14.08 -18.67 13.61
N LEU A 371 -13.87 -19.70 12.78
CA LEU A 371 -12.91 -19.61 11.68
C LEU A 371 -13.33 -18.55 10.67
N ILE A 372 -14.59 -18.60 10.22
CA ILE A 372 -15.15 -17.63 9.27
C ILE A 372 -15.15 -16.21 9.84
N ARG A 373 -15.42 -16.07 11.14
CA ARG A 373 -15.39 -14.77 11.81
C ARG A 373 -13.97 -14.21 11.88
N ASN A 374 -12.96 -15.01 12.21
CA ASN A 374 -11.57 -14.57 12.23
C ASN A 374 -11.11 -14.17 10.83
N ASP A 375 -11.44 -15.01 9.86
CA ASP A 375 -11.22 -14.80 8.43
C ASP A 375 -11.84 -13.50 7.92
N ALA A 376 -13.09 -13.21 8.28
CA ALA A 376 -13.79 -11.99 7.88
C ALA A 376 -13.20 -10.72 8.52
N ASN A 377 -12.48 -10.84 9.64
CA ASN A 377 -11.80 -9.74 10.32
C ASN A 377 -10.35 -9.54 9.85
N GLU A 378 -9.87 -10.32 8.89
CA GLU A 378 -8.56 -10.13 8.27
C GLU A 378 -8.54 -8.80 7.45
N PRO A 379 -7.48 -7.96 7.58
CA PRO A 379 -7.43 -6.64 6.95
C PRO A 379 -7.68 -6.61 5.43
N MET A 380 -7.08 -7.53 4.67
CA MET A 380 -7.25 -7.60 3.22
C MET A 380 -8.69 -7.97 2.83
N ARG A 381 -9.33 -8.89 3.55
CA ARG A 381 -10.75 -9.26 3.35
C ARG A 381 -11.71 -8.13 3.72
N ILE A 382 -11.38 -7.31 4.72
CA ILE A 382 -12.12 -6.06 4.99
C ILE A 382 -11.99 -5.10 3.81
N ILE A 383 -10.79 -4.97 3.22
CA ILE A 383 -10.59 -4.16 2.01
C ILE A 383 -11.42 -4.71 0.85
N GLN A 384 -11.38 -6.02 0.59
CA GLN A 384 -12.18 -6.69 -0.44
C GLN A 384 -13.69 -6.46 -0.23
N SER A 385 -14.19 -6.58 1.01
CA SER A 385 -15.58 -6.32 1.39
C SER A 385 -16.01 -4.89 1.07
N ASN A 386 -15.19 -3.90 1.39
CA ASN A 386 -15.46 -2.49 1.07
C ASN A 386 -15.39 -2.21 -0.45
N ILE A 387 -14.51 -2.89 -1.19
CA ILE A 387 -14.43 -2.79 -2.67
C ILE A 387 -15.70 -3.36 -3.31
N ILE A 388 -16.13 -4.55 -2.86
CA ILE A 388 -17.35 -5.22 -3.33
C ILE A 388 -18.58 -4.35 -3.09
N THR A 389 -18.70 -3.76 -1.90
CA THR A 389 -19.85 -2.93 -1.51
C THR A 389 -19.78 -1.48 -2.01
N SER A 390 -18.75 -1.11 -2.78
CA SER A 390 -18.50 0.27 -3.26
C SER A 390 -18.36 1.30 -2.12
N LYS A 391 -17.83 0.87 -0.96
CA LYS A 391 -17.62 1.67 0.25
C LYS A 391 -16.15 2.03 0.49
N VAL A 392 -15.38 2.20 -0.58
CA VAL A 392 -13.94 2.55 -0.50
C VAL A 392 -13.74 3.89 0.23
N ASP A 393 -14.70 4.79 0.12
CA ASP A 393 -14.73 6.07 0.80
C ASP A 393 -14.82 5.94 2.33
N GLU A 394 -15.69 5.05 2.82
CA GLU A 394 -15.82 4.72 4.24
C GLU A 394 -14.53 4.06 4.76
N LEU A 395 -13.90 3.20 3.95
CA LEU A 395 -12.62 2.58 4.25
C LEU A 395 -11.51 3.62 4.41
N ILE A 396 -11.37 4.56 3.46
CA ILE A 396 -10.36 5.62 3.51
C ILE A 396 -10.54 6.49 4.76
N LEU A 397 -11.79 6.80 5.12
CA LEU A 397 -12.09 7.56 6.34
C LEU A 397 -11.67 6.77 7.59
N ASN A 398 -12.05 5.49 7.68
CA ASN A 398 -11.72 4.63 8.82
C ASN A 398 -10.20 4.43 8.98
N LEU A 399 -9.48 4.24 7.87
CA LEU A 399 -8.02 4.14 7.90
C LEU A 399 -7.39 5.45 8.40
N ASN A 400 -7.90 6.60 7.96
CA ASN A 400 -7.42 7.89 8.45
C ASN A 400 -7.72 8.10 9.93
N THR A 401 -8.92 7.78 10.42
CA THR A 401 -9.24 7.90 11.84
C THR A 401 -8.32 7.02 12.68
N GLN A 402 -8.11 5.76 12.27
CA GLN A 402 -7.18 4.88 12.96
C GLN A 402 -5.74 5.41 12.94
N LEU A 403 -5.29 6.04 11.85
CA LEU A 403 -3.98 6.68 11.79
C LEU A 403 -3.87 7.87 12.75
N GLN A 404 -4.91 8.70 12.86
CA GLN A 404 -4.94 9.81 13.81
C GLN A 404 -4.98 9.30 15.26
N ASP A 405 -5.73 8.24 15.53
CA ASP A 405 -5.79 7.61 16.85
C ASP A 405 -4.42 7.06 17.26
N ILE A 406 -3.72 6.43 16.31
CA ILE A 406 -2.32 6.05 16.50
C ILE A 406 -1.53 7.30 16.83
N LYS A 407 -1.47 8.32 15.95
CA LYS A 407 -0.67 9.56 16.17
C LYS A 407 -0.95 10.26 17.50
N ASN A 408 -2.19 10.21 18.00
CA ASN A 408 -2.60 10.87 19.24
C ASN A 408 -2.42 10.01 20.51
N GLY A 409 -2.02 8.74 20.37
CA GLY A 409 -1.82 7.82 21.50
C GLY A 409 -3.12 7.47 22.25
N THR A 410 -4.28 7.73 21.65
CA THR A 410 -5.60 7.52 22.28
C THR A 410 -6.33 6.37 21.61
N SER A 411 -6.64 5.32 22.39
CA SER A 411 -7.57 4.27 21.99
C SER A 411 -9.01 4.64 22.40
N SER A 412 -9.63 5.63 21.77
CA SER A 412 -11.04 5.97 22.03
C SER A 412 -11.69 6.59 20.81
N ILE A 413 -12.66 5.85 20.27
CA ILE A 413 -13.43 6.21 19.09
C ILE A 413 -14.66 7.01 19.53
N ASP A 414 -14.76 8.27 19.11
CA ASP A 414 -16.05 8.96 18.97
C ASP A 414 -16.26 9.24 17.46
N ILE A 415 -16.96 8.33 16.77
CA ILE A 415 -17.41 8.54 15.39
C ILE A 415 -18.55 9.55 15.44
N THR A 416 -18.22 10.84 15.49
CA THR A 416 -19.20 11.86 15.15
C THR A 416 -19.37 11.84 13.64
N HIS A 417 -20.47 11.21 13.21
CA HIS A 417 -20.99 11.24 11.84
C HIS A 417 -21.18 12.69 11.39
N THR A 418 -20.12 13.28 10.85
CA THR A 418 -20.21 14.49 10.04
C THR A 418 -20.09 14.04 8.60
N ASN A 419 -21.05 14.44 7.77
CA ASN A 419 -21.05 14.28 6.32
C ASN A 419 -19.85 15.05 5.75
N ILE A 420 -18.65 14.48 5.87
CA ILE A 420 -17.46 14.94 5.19
C ILE A 420 -17.52 14.25 3.82
N SER A 421 -17.99 15.00 2.81
CA SER A 421 -17.77 14.62 1.42
C SER A 421 -16.32 14.17 1.27
N ILE A 422 -16.09 13.02 0.65
CA ILE A 422 -14.76 12.46 0.40
C ILE A 422 -13.85 13.57 -0.11
N ASP A 423 -12.94 13.96 0.76
CA ASP A 423 -12.08 15.10 0.54
C ASP A 423 -10.74 14.52 0.11
N GLN A 424 -10.22 14.96 -1.03
CA GLN A 424 -8.87 14.64 -1.53
C GLN A 424 -7.81 14.66 -0.40
N ASN A 425 -8.06 15.47 0.63
CA ASN A 425 -7.32 15.59 1.89
C ASN A 425 -7.12 14.27 2.66
N ASN A 426 -8.13 13.38 2.70
CA ASN A 426 -8.01 12.08 3.36
C ASN A 426 -7.03 11.15 2.62
N CYS A 427 -7.10 11.11 1.29
CA CYS A 427 -6.13 10.38 0.47
C CYS A 427 -4.72 10.95 0.62
N ASN A 428 -4.59 12.28 0.60
CA ASN A 428 -3.31 12.97 0.78
C ASN A 428 -2.69 12.67 2.16
N SER A 429 -3.52 12.55 3.20
CA SER A 429 -3.08 12.19 4.56
C SER A 429 -2.54 10.76 4.64
N LEU A 430 -3.16 9.82 3.93
CA LEU A 430 -2.66 8.45 3.80
C LEU A 430 -1.32 8.41 3.05
N ILE A 431 -1.21 9.13 1.93
CA ILE A 431 0.05 9.23 1.18
C ILE A 431 1.15 9.86 2.04
N GLN A 432 0.83 10.90 2.82
CA GLN A 432 1.77 11.49 3.77
C GLN A 432 2.24 10.45 4.81
N ALA A 433 1.33 9.71 5.44
CA ALA A 433 1.69 8.68 6.42
C ALA A 433 2.55 7.57 5.79
N TYR A 434 2.29 7.22 4.53
CA TYR A 434 3.12 6.26 3.79
C TYR A 434 4.52 6.82 3.50
N ILE A 435 4.65 8.09 3.11
CA ILE A 435 5.96 8.76 2.94
C ILE A 435 6.74 8.80 4.26
N GLU A 436 6.06 9.10 5.38
CA GLU A 436 6.65 9.07 6.73
C GLU A 436 7.17 7.66 7.07
N LEU A 437 6.40 6.61 6.77
CA LEU A 437 6.81 5.22 6.94
C LEU A 437 8.03 4.85 6.08
N LEU A 438 8.04 5.24 4.80
CA LEU A 438 9.16 4.97 3.90
C LEU A 438 10.46 5.63 4.39
N ALA A 439 10.36 6.88 4.85
CA ALA A 439 11.49 7.61 5.40
C ALA A 439 12.03 6.96 6.68
N ALA A 440 11.15 6.57 7.60
CA ALA A 440 11.50 5.86 8.83
C ALA A 440 12.10 4.48 8.55
N GLY A 441 11.60 3.78 7.52
CA GLY A 441 12.07 2.47 7.09
C GLY A 441 13.35 2.48 6.24
N GLY A 442 14.02 3.63 6.11
CA GLY A 442 15.27 3.77 5.36
C GLY A 442 15.14 3.75 3.84
N LYS A 443 13.92 3.73 3.29
CA LYS A 443 13.63 3.69 1.84
C LYS A 443 13.57 5.11 1.25
N GLN A 444 14.66 5.85 1.41
CA GLN A 444 14.72 7.29 1.09
C GLN A 444 14.66 7.59 -0.42
N ASP A 445 15.14 6.68 -1.26
CA ASP A 445 15.25 6.92 -2.72
C ASP A 445 13.89 6.98 -3.44
N ILE A 446 12.88 6.36 -2.86
CA ILE A 446 11.53 6.30 -3.43
C ILE A 446 10.60 7.39 -2.87
N VAL A 447 11.00 8.11 -1.82
CA VAL A 447 10.20 9.20 -1.21
C VAL A 447 9.80 10.29 -2.23
N PRO A 448 10.72 10.83 -3.07
CA PRO A 448 10.38 11.88 -4.02
C PRO A 448 9.29 11.50 -5.04
N LEU A 449 9.16 10.21 -5.38
CA LEU A 449 8.14 9.70 -6.31
C LEU A 449 6.73 9.92 -5.77
N TYR A 450 6.52 9.63 -4.47
CA TYR A 450 5.23 9.74 -3.81
C TYR A 450 4.91 11.18 -3.38
N VAL A 451 5.93 11.95 -2.98
CA VAL A 451 5.79 13.39 -2.70
C VAL A 451 5.24 14.13 -3.92
N ALA A 452 5.67 13.75 -5.13
CA ALA A 452 5.19 14.35 -6.38
C ALA A 452 3.69 14.12 -6.65
N GLN A 453 3.04 13.17 -5.96
CA GLN A 453 1.60 12.91 -6.10
C GLN A 453 0.73 13.81 -5.22
N LEU A 454 1.34 14.54 -4.28
CA LEU A 454 0.61 15.42 -3.35
C LEU A 454 0.35 16.81 -3.97
N PRO A 455 -0.66 17.56 -3.47
CA PRO A 455 -0.83 18.96 -3.84
C PRO A 455 0.42 19.79 -3.61
N HIS A 456 0.65 20.80 -4.44
CA HIS A 456 1.89 21.61 -4.45
C HIS A 456 2.31 22.10 -3.06
N ASP A 457 1.43 22.73 -2.30
CA ASP A 457 1.72 23.24 -0.95
C ASP A 457 2.11 22.12 0.05
N MET A 458 1.40 20.98 0.00
CA MET A 458 1.69 19.84 0.87
C MET A 458 3.01 19.15 0.49
N SER A 459 3.28 19.02 -0.82
CA SER A 459 4.51 18.42 -1.33
C SER A 459 5.74 19.19 -0.84
N ILE A 460 5.68 20.53 -0.82
CA ILE A 460 6.75 21.40 -0.31
C ILE A 460 6.96 21.15 1.18
N GLU A 461 5.88 21.16 1.98
CA GLU A 461 5.95 20.99 3.43
C GLU A 461 6.53 19.62 3.82
N ILE A 462 6.01 18.55 3.23
CA ILE A 462 6.39 17.17 3.58
C ILE A 462 7.81 16.87 3.11
N TYR A 463 8.15 17.28 1.87
CA TYR A 463 9.51 17.11 1.38
C TYR A 463 10.51 17.92 2.21
N ALA A 464 10.16 19.14 2.60
CA ALA A 464 11.02 19.97 3.41
C ALA A 464 11.32 19.36 4.79
N LYS A 465 10.33 18.74 5.44
CA LYS A 465 10.48 17.97 6.69
C LYS A 465 11.34 16.71 6.50
N PHE A 466 11.18 16.04 5.37
CA PHE A 466 12.03 14.90 5.02
C PHE A 466 13.50 15.32 4.85
N LEU A 467 13.75 16.37 4.06
CA LEU A 467 15.10 16.90 3.83
C LEU A 467 15.75 17.45 5.10
N SER A 468 14.96 17.96 6.07
CA SER A 468 15.51 18.40 7.35
C SER A 468 16.06 17.26 8.20
N ASN A 469 15.73 16.00 7.91
CA ASN A 469 16.25 14.86 8.67
C ASN A 469 17.50 14.22 8.03
N ILE A 470 17.94 14.69 6.86
CA ILE A 470 19.09 14.15 6.14
C ILE A 470 20.36 14.90 6.56
N ASN A 471 21.31 14.16 7.12
CA ASN A 471 22.61 14.70 7.55
C ASN A 471 23.78 14.35 6.61
N ASP A 472 23.65 13.31 5.79
CA ASP A 472 24.73 12.79 4.93
C ASP A 472 24.87 13.55 3.61
N ASP A 473 26.10 13.93 3.24
CA ASP A 473 26.37 14.77 2.07
C ASP A 473 26.02 14.09 0.73
N GLN A 474 26.23 12.77 0.64
CA GLN A 474 25.97 12.03 -0.59
C GLN A 474 24.46 11.85 -0.81
N GLN A 475 23.73 11.47 0.25
CA GLN A 475 22.27 11.41 0.22
C GLN A 475 21.63 12.74 -0.21
N ARG A 476 22.21 13.88 0.21
CA ARG A 476 21.71 15.19 -0.22
C ARG A 476 21.81 15.39 -1.73
N ILE A 477 22.93 15.01 -2.33
CA ILE A 477 23.13 15.12 -3.78
C ILE A 477 22.13 14.22 -4.51
N ASP A 478 21.98 12.98 -4.04
CA ASP A 478 21.08 12.00 -4.66
C ASP A 478 19.61 12.46 -4.60
N GLN A 479 19.18 13.02 -3.48
CA GLN A 479 17.83 13.57 -3.32
C GLN A 479 17.56 14.80 -4.20
N LEU A 480 18.57 15.66 -4.45
CA LEU A 480 18.42 16.75 -5.42
C LEU A 480 18.24 16.22 -6.85
N HIS A 481 18.97 15.17 -7.23
CA HIS A 481 18.79 14.52 -8.52
C HIS A 481 17.41 13.88 -8.66
N LEU A 482 16.92 13.21 -7.61
CA LEU A 482 15.58 12.60 -7.60
C LEU A 482 14.47 13.65 -7.63
N ALA A 483 14.61 14.75 -6.87
CA ALA A 483 13.66 15.86 -6.91
C ALA A 483 13.56 16.48 -8.31
N ALA A 484 14.70 16.63 -9.00
CA ALA A 484 14.72 17.09 -10.38
C ALA A 484 14.06 16.09 -11.34
N LYS A 485 14.31 14.79 -11.18
CA LYS A 485 13.68 13.71 -11.97
C LYS A 485 12.14 13.78 -11.89
N TYR A 486 11.59 13.96 -10.69
CA TYR A 486 10.14 14.00 -10.46
C TYR A 486 9.54 15.40 -10.54
N LYS A 487 10.30 16.41 -10.99
CA LYS A 487 9.85 17.79 -11.20
C LYS A 487 9.28 18.44 -9.93
N LEU A 488 9.85 18.14 -8.76
CA LEU A 488 9.49 18.80 -7.51
C LEU A 488 9.95 20.28 -7.51
N ASP A 489 9.27 21.12 -6.73
CA ASP A 489 9.65 22.52 -6.54
C ASP A 489 10.84 22.64 -5.57
N ILE A 490 12.03 22.37 -6.09
CA ILE A 490 13.27 22.37 -5.31
C ILE A 490 13.47 23.71 -4.60
N LEU A 491 13.23 24.85 -5.26
CA LEU A 491 13.54 26.16 -4.69
C LEU A 491 12.70 26.44 -3.44
N ASN A 492 11.40 26.20 -3.50
CA ASN A 492 10.51 26.44 -2.37
C ASN A 492 10.65 25.35 -1.28
N SER A 493 10.88 24.09 -1.65
CA SER A 493 11.19 23.03 -0.69
C SER A 493 12.45 23.34 0.11
N LEU A 494 13.54 23.79 -0.53
CA LEU A 494 14.78 24.10 0.18
C LEU A 494 14.65 25.33 1.10
N ARG A 495 13.94 26.38 0.65
CA ARG A 495 13.61 27.52 1.52
C ARG A 495 12.84 27.06 2.76
N ARG A 496 11.85 26.20 2.55
CA ARG A 496 11.03 25.66 3.63
C ARG A 496 11.81 24.76 4.58
N THR A 497 12.74 23.94 4.08
CA THR A 497 13.64 23.12 4.91
C THR A 497 14.44 23.99 5.88
N VAL A 498 15.01 25.10 5.38
CA VAL A 498 15.77 26.05 6.21
C VAL A 498 14.86 26.73 7.23
N ASP A 499 13.65 27.14 6.83
CA ASP A 499 12.68 27.72 7.76
C ASP A 499 12.31 26.75 8.88
N ILE A 500 12.06 25.48 8.57
CA ILE A 500 11.76 24.43 9.57
C ILE A 500 12.93 24.30 10.55
N VAL A 501 14.15 24.06 10.07
CA VAL A 501 15.33 23.89 10.92
C VAL A 501 15.59 25.12 11.82
N TYR A 502 15.40 26.32 11.28
CA TYR A 502 15.56 27.56 12.06
C TYR A 502 14.45 27.75 13.08
N SER A 503 13.20 27.41 12.73
CA SER A 503 12.06 27.53 13.65
C SER A 503 12.18 26.55 14.82
N THR A 504 12.58 25.30 14.56
CA THR A 504 12.89 24.32 15.60
C THR A 504 14.01 24.82 16.52
N ALA A 505 15.00 25.52 15.96
CA ALA A 505 16.09 26.08 16.75
C ALA A 505 15.68 27.20 17.67
N LEU A 506 14.75 28.05 17.23
CA LEU A 506 14.20 29.09 18.08
C LEU A 506 13.39 28.48 19.24
N ILE A 507 12.61 27.43 18.99
CA ILE A 507 11.80 26.74 20.01
C ILE A 507 12.69 26.04 21.04
N ASN A 508 13.74 25.33 20.60
CA ASN A 508 14.66 24.64 21.51
C ASN A 508 15.53 25.61 22.32
N ASP A 509 15.82 26.80 21.79
CA ASP A 509 16.61 27.82 22.46
C ASP A 509 15.79 28.61 23.53
N ASP A 510 14.45 28.46 23.59
CA ASP A 510 13.55 29.26 24.43
C ASP A 510 13.46 28.83 25.92
N ILE A 511 14.25 27.85 26.36
CA ILE A 511 14.48 27.62 27.81
C ILE A 511 15.69 28.42 28.27
N PHE A 512 15.55 29.75 28.32
CA PHE A 512 16.12 30.65 29.35
C PHE A 512 17.55 30.38 29.86
N ASN A 513 18.47 29.86 29.06
CA ASN A 513 19.87 29.91 29.43
C ASN A 513 20.33 31.35 29.18
N SER A 514 20.40 32.09 30.30
CA SER A 514 21.08 33.36 30.44
C SER A 514 22.26 33.42 29.47
N PHE A 515 22.40 34.49 28.70
CA PHE A 515 23.59 34.81 27.90
C PHE A 515 24.85 34.66 28.77
N THR A 516 25.36 33.45 28.92
CA THR A 516 26.67 33.17 29.47
C THR A 516 27.59 33.44 28.29
N LEU A 517 28.17 34.63 28.31
CA LEU A 517 29.21 35.11 27.40
C LEU A 517 30.51 34.31 27.58
N GLU A 518 30.42 32.98 27.68
CA GLU A 518 31.58 32.11 27.60
C GLU A 518 32.03 32.07 26.13
N LEU A 519 33.09 32.81 25.86
CA LEU A 519 33.74 32.84 24.55
C LEU A 519 34.36 31.48 24.26
N VAL A 520 33.61 30.63 23.57
CA VAL A 520 34.10 29.35 23.07
C VAL A 520 35.22 29.60 22.04
N PRO A 521 36.37 28.91 22.13
CA PRO A 521 37.45 29.06 21.16
C PRO A 521 36.99 28.78 19.73
N ILE A 522 37.42 29.61 18.79
CA ILE A 522 37.08 29.50 17.35
C ILE A 522 37.52 28.17 16.72
N THR A 523 38.47 27.47 17.33
CA THR A 523 39.04 26.19 16.88
C THR A 523 38.31 24.97 17.42
N SER A 524 37.34 25.15 18.32
CA SER A 524 36.52 24.04 18.84
C SER A 524 35.52 23.59 17.78
N THR A 525 35.08 22.34 17.87
CA THR A 525 33.98 21.83 17.04
C THR A 525 32.67 22.50 17.48
N PRO A 526 31.86 23.03 16.54
CA PRO A 526 30.53 23.55 16.88
C PRO A 526 29.64 22.44 17.45
N SER A 527 28.58 22.84 18.15
CA SER A 527 27.52 21.90 18.55
C SER A 527 26.92 21.25 17.30
N GLU A 528 26.43 20.01 17.44
CA GLU A 528 25.68 19.33 16.38
C GLU A 528 24.49 20.16 15.90
N TRP A 529 23.83 20.90 16.79
CA TRP A 529 22.74 21.81 16.45
C TRP A 529 23.18 22.97 15.55
N ASP A 530 24.35 23.54 15.83
CA ASP A 530 24.94 24.60 15.02
C ASP A 530 25.37 24.04 13.64
N LEU A 531 25.89 22.81 13.58
CA LEU A 531 26.24 22.13 12.33
C LEU A 531 25.00 21.80 11.50
N HIS A 532 23.91 21.39 12.13
CA HIS A 532 22.66 21.07 11.47
C HIS A 532 22.06 22.29 10.74
N GLN A 533 22.07 23.46 11.38
CA GLN A 533 21.66 24.72 10.74
C GLN A 533 22.55 25.10 9.55
N ILE A 534 23.87 24.87 9.66
CA ILE A 534 24.81 25.13 8.55
C ILE A 534 24.54 24.15 7.39
N ARG A 535 24.32 22.87 7.67
CA ARG A 535 23.94 21.85 6.66
C ARG A 535 22.62 22.19 5.97
N ALA A 536 21.66 22.75 6.71
CA ALA A 536 20.40 23.20 6.13
C ALA A 536 20.62 24.28 5.05
N LEU A 537 21.51 25.24 5.30
CA LEU A 537 21.88 26.27 4.32
C LEU A 537 22.64 25.71 3.11
N GLU A 538 23.46 24.67 3.30
CA GLU A 538 24.23 24.06 2.23
C GLU A 538 23.34 23.43 1.15
N TRP A 539 22.13 22.97 1.48
CA TRP A 539 21.17 22.50 0.48
C TRP A 539 20.95 23.53 -0.63
N MET A 540 20.85 24.80 -0.26
CA MET A 540 20.57 25.92 -1.17
C MET A 540 21.76 26.28 -2.05
N LYS A 541 22.98 25.79 -1.76
CA LYS A 541 24.20 26.04 -2.55
C LYS A 541 24.09 25.53 -3.99
N SER A 542 23.24 24.52 -4.20
CA SER A 542 23.02 23.89 -5.50
C SER A 542 22.37 24.82 -6.53
N SER A 543 21.70 25.90 -6.10
CA SER A 543 21.00 26.83 -6.97
C SER A 543 21.53 28.26 -6.84
N ASP A 544 21.83 28.90 -7.97
CA ASP A 544 22.27 30.28 -8.01
C ASP A 544 21.17 31.27 -7.55
N ASP A 545 19.90 30.91 -7.73
CA ASP A 545 18.74 31.75 -7.36
C ASP A 545 18.60 31.92 -5.85
N LEU A 546 19.14 30.98 -5.07
CA LEU A 546 19.04 30.96 -3.60
C LEU A 546 20.22 31.64 -2.90
N LYS A 547 21.21 32.17 -3.65
CA LYS A 547 22.39 32.83 -3.06
C LYS A 547 22.04 33.97 -2.10
N TYR A 548 21.05 34.79 -2.47
CA TYR A 548 20.57 35.87 -1.61
C TYR A 548 19.92 35.33 -0.32
N ASP A 549 19.13 34.25 -0.43
CA ASP A 549 18.47 33.61 0.71
C ASP A 549 19.50 33.03 1.69
N ILE A 550 20.56 32.40 1.17
CA ILE A 550 21.70 31.92 1.98
C ILE A 550 22.34 33.08 2.74
N ILE A 551 22.67 34.19 2.07
CA ILE A 551 23.30 35.36 2.70
C ILE A 551 22.41 35.92 3.81
N TYR A 552 21.12 36.11 3.51
CA TYR A 552 20.16 36.64 4.46
C TYR A 552 20.01 35.75 5.70
N LYS A 553 19.80 34.44 5.51
CA LYS A 553 19.65 33.47 6.61
C LYS A 553 20.96 33.24 7.38
N SER A 554 22.11 33.38 6.73
CA SER A 554 23.42 33.29 7.41
C SER A 554 23.68 34.50 8.31
N ASN A 555 23.29 35.71 7.88
CA ASN A 555 23.40 36.90 8.73
C ASN A 555 22.56 36.74 10.02
N ILE A 556 21.40 36.08 9.93
CA ILE A 556 20.58 35.75 11.11
C ILE A 556 21.38 34.84 12.07
N LEU A 557 22.03 33.78 11.57
CA LEU A 557 22.88 32.92 12.43
C LEU A 557 24.06 33.68 13.05
N TYR A 558 24.74 34.53 12.27
CA TYR A 558 25.83 35.36 12.77
C TYR A 558 25.40 36.30 13.91
N ARG A 559 24.18 36.85 13.83
CA ARG A 559 23.62 37.72 14.87
C ARG A 559 23.17 36.96 16.11
N LEU A 560 22.55 35.79 15.94
CA LEU A 560 21.83 35.12 17.02
C LEU A 560 22.73 34.43 18.04
N ARG A 561 23.97 34.04 17.69
CA ARG A 561 24.68 33.07 18.55
C ARG A 561 25.99 33.50 19.19
N GLY A 562 26.71 34.55 18.76
CA GLY A 562 27.99 34.95 19.40
C GLY A 562 29.09 33.86 19.48
N LYS A 563 28.81 32.64 19.03
CA LYS A 563 29.64 31.44 19.02
C LYS A 563 30.60 31.52 17.84
N LEU A 564 31.85 31.86 18.13
CA LEU A 564 32.88 32.10 17.11
C LEU A 564 33.23 30.85 16.30
N ASN A 565 33.14 29.65 16.90
CA ASN A 565 33.38 28.36 16.24
C ASN A 565 32.34 28.04 15.15
N ALA A 566 31.04 28.20 15.43
CA ALA A 566 29.96 28.03 14.46
C ALA A 566 30.05 29.05 13.32
N ALA A 567 30.30 30.32 13.67
CA ALA A 567 30.52 31.41 12.72
C ALA A 567 31.69 31.14 11.75
N GLN A 568 32.80 30.62 12.27
CA GLN A 568 33.95 30.22 11.47
C GLN A 568 33.64 29.02 10.58
N THR A 569 32.92 28.03 11.08
CA THR A 569 32.53 26.84 10.31
C THR A 569 31.62 27.22 9.15
N LEU A 570 30.63 28.09 9.39
CA LEU A 570 29.77 28.64 8.35
C LEU A 570 30.60 29.38 7.29
N ASN A 571 31.55 30.24 7.69
CA ASN A 571 32.41 30.98 6.76
C ASN A 571 33.30 30.06 5.89
N LEU A 572 33.74 28.92 6.42
CA LEU A 572 34.54 27.94 5.68
C LEU A 572 33.69 27.16 4.66
N ARG A 573 32.50 26.73 5.06
CA ARG A 573 31.62 25.91 4.21
C ARG A 573 30.85 26.73 3.18
N LEU A 574 30.49 27.96 3.53
CA LEU A 574 29.75 28.92 2.71
C LEU A 574 30.58 30.19 2.49
N SER A 575 31.68 30.09 1.74
CA SER A 575 32.58 31.21 1.54
C SER A 575 31.90 32.40 0.84
N SER A 576 32.14 33.61 1.36
CA SER A 576 31.72 34.88 0.76
C SER A 576 32.22 35.07 -0.68
N SER A 577 33.34 34.44 -1.05
CA SER A 577 33.89 34.47 -2.41
C SER A 577 33.04 33.72 -3.45
N VAL A 578 32.22 32.76 -3.01
CA VAL A 578 31.38 31.92 -3.88
C VAL A 578 29.95 32.46 -3.93
N LEU A 579 29.44 32.97 -2.80
CA LEU A 579 28.05 33.39 -2.66
C LEU A 579 27.78 34.81 -3.16
N ILE A 580 28.75 35.72 -3.03
CA ILE A 580 28.55 37.12 -3.36
C ILE A 580 28.91 37.37 -4.82
N THR A 581 27.91 37.75 -5.59
CA THR A 581 28.05 38.13 -6.99
C THR A 581 28.22 39.65 -7.13
N LYS A 582 28.80 40.10 -8.24
CA LYS A 582 29.17 41.52 -8.43
C LYS A 582 27.97 42.46 -8.39
N ASP A 583 26.85 42.02 -8.93
CA ASP A 583 25.55 42.69 -8.93
C ASP A 583 24.98 42.92 -7.52
N MET A 584 25.33 42.09 -6.52
CA MET A 584 24.89 42.31 -5.13
C MET A 584 25.68 43.42 -4.42
N VAL A 585 26.77 43.88 -5.03
CA VAL A 585 27.82 44.71 -4.44
C VAL A 585 27.96 46.03 -5.23
N GLU A 586 27.44 46.06 -6.46
CA GLU A 586 27.33 47.23 -7.33
C GLU A 586 25.88 47.75 -7.29
N SER A 587 25.60 48.71 -6.40
CA SER A 587 24.28 49.37 -6.31
C SER A 587 24.37 50.78 -6.89
N GLU A 588 23.51 51.12 -7.85
CA GLU A 588 23.32 52.49 -8.36
C GLU A 588 22.44 53.33 -7.42
N ASP A 589 21.67 52.67 -6.55
CA ASP A 589 20.77 53.27 -5.57
C ASP A 589 21.51 53.68 -4.28
N SER A 590 20.87 54.52 -3.47
CA SER A 590 21.41 54.86 -2.15
C SER A 590 21.53 53.58 -1.27
N PRO A 591 22.66 53.36 -0.55
CA PRO A 591 22.90 52.16 0.26
C PRO A 591 21.82 51.85 1.31
N GLU A 592 20.97 52.82 1.64
CA GLU A 592 19.90 52.71 2.64
C GLU A 592 18.65 52.02 2.08
N GLN A 593 18.43 52.09 0.76
CA GLN A 593 17.23 51.56 0.09
C GLN A 593 17.43 50.14 -0.44
N ASP A 594 18.67 49.75 -0.78
CA ASP A 594 18.97 48.42 -1.30
C ASP A 594 19.18 47.39 -0.17
N LYS A 595 18.21 46.50 0.01
CA LYS A 595 18.29 45.40 0.99
C LYS A 595 19.35 44.37 0.61
N LYS A 596 19.54 44.08 -0.68
CA LYS A 596 20.50 43.07 -1.14
C LYS A 596 21.93 43.52 -0.86
N PHE A 597 22.23 44.77 -1.20
CA PHE A 597 23.52 45.40 -0.90
C PHE A 597 23.86 45.37 0.60
N ARG A 598 22.90 45.72 1.47
CA ARG A 598 23.10 45.70 2.93
C ARG A 598 23.40 44.31 3.47
N HIS A 599 22.64 43.29 3.06
CA HIS A 599 22.88 41.93 3.53
C HIS A 599 24.21 41.37 3.02
N ALA A 600 24.58 41.65 1.77
CA ALA A 600 25.87 41.23 1.20
C ALA A 600 27.07 41.89 1.90
N THR A 601 26.99 43.19 2.18
CA THR A 601 28.06 43.92 2.89
C THR A 601 28.19 43.48 4.35
N GLU A 602 27.07 43.18 5.02
CA GLU A 602 27.06 42.60 6.36
C GLU A 602 27.72 41.22 6.39
N TYR A 603 27.39 40.35 5.44
CA TYR A 603 27.99 39.01 5.33
C TYR A 603 29.50 39.08 5.10
N LEU A 604 29.96 40.00 4.24
CA LEU A 604 31.39 40.28 4.07
C LEU A 604 32.03 40.76 5.38
N GLY A 605 31.33 41.60 6.14
CA GLY A 605 31.78 42.05 7.46
C GLY A 605 32.03 40.88 8.40
N TYR A 606 31.07 39.96 8.53
CA TYR A 606 31.22 38.76 9.37
C TYR A 606 32.31 37.82 8.87
N SER A 607 32.42 37.60 7.56
CA SER A 607 33.51 36.82 6.94
C SER A 607 34.88 37.42 7.27
N SER A 608 35.01 38.74 7.19
CA SER A 608 36.24 39.49 7.54
C SER A 608 36.58 39.36 9.02
N LEU A 609 35.57 39.40 9.89
CA LEU A 609 35.70 39.23 11.33
C LEU A 609 36.22 37.83 11.67
N CYS A 610 35.64 36.79 11.07
CA CYS A 610 36.07 35.40 11.25
C CYS A 610 37.55 35.20 10.83
N ILE A 611 37.95 35.72 9.67
CA ILE A 611 39.34 35.69 9.20
C ILE A 611 40.28 36.44 10.17
N GLY A 612 39.84 37.60 10.68
CA GLY A 612 40.57 38.38 11.66
C GLY A 612 40.81 37.62 12.97
N TYR A 613 39.77 37.03 13.54
CA TYR A 613 39.85 36.22 14.76
C TYR A 613 40.72 34.98 14.57
N MET A 614 40.62 34.26 13.45
CA MET A 614 41.51 33.13 13.15
C MET A 614 42.98 33.54 13.09
N ARG A 615 43.30 34.71 12.53
CA ARG A 615 44.68 35.22 12.53
C ARG A 615 45.16 35.57 13.93
N TYR A 616 44.28 36.15 14.76
CA TYR A 616 44.57 36.46 16.15
C TYR A 616 44.82 35.20 16.98
N GLU A 617 43.96 34.18 16.89
CA GLU A 617 44.16 32.91 17.60
C GLU A 617 45.43 32.17 17.14
N ASN A 618 45.73 32.19 15.83
CA ASN A 618 47.01 31.68 15.33
C ASN A 618 48.21 32.44 15.91
N TRP A 619 48.14 33.77 15.98
CA TRP A 619 49.18 34.58 16.61
C TRP A 619 49.33 34.29 18.11
N LYS A 620 48.20 34.17 18.83
CA LYS A 620 48.14 33.84 20.26
C LYS A 620 48.75 32.46 20.53
N ASN A 621 48.44 31.45 19.72
CA ASN A 621 49.01 30.10 19.81
C ASN A 621 50.53 30.09 19.56
N ILE A 622 51.00 30.84 18.56
CA ILE A 622 52.45 30.99 18.31
C ILE A 622 53.12 31.68 19.50
N MET A 623 52.48 32.68 20.08
CA MET A 623 52.99 33.41 21.24
C MET A 623 53.05 32.52 22.50
N SER A 624 52.02 31.72 22.77
CA SER A 624 51.95 30.81 23.93
C SER A 624 52.89 29.61 23.79
N ASN A 625 52.95 28.97 22.61
CA ASN A 625 53.83 27.82 22.36
C ASN A 625 55.30 28.22 22.41
N GLY A 626 55.67 29.37 21.82
CA GLY A 626 57.05 29.86 21.91
C GLY A 626 57.48 30.20 23.33
N LEU A 627 56.59 30.65 24.20
CA LEU A 627 56.88 30.88 25.63
C LEU A 627 57.14 29.59 26.41
N ASN A 628 56.49 28.47 26.03
CA ASN A 628 56.69 27.16 26.64
C ASN A 628 57.95 26.46 26.11
N ASP A 629 58.24 26.56 24.80
CA ASP A 629 59.45 25.98 24.20
C ASP A 629 60.72 26.71 24.65
N ILE A 630 60.68 28.04 24.79
CA ILE A 630 61.81 28.83 25.32
C ILE A 630 62.13 28.46 26.79
N LYS A 631 61.16 27.94 27.55
CA LYS A 631 61.38 27.44 28.92
C LYS A 631 61.99 26.04 28.96
N ASN A 632 61.79 25.21 27.92
CA ASN A 632 62.11 23.79 27.97
C ASN A 632 63.28 23.34 27.07
N LYS A 633 63.79 24.14 26.12
CA LYS A 633 65.08 23.88 25.43
C LYS A 633 65.68 25.14 24.81
N ILE A 634 67.00 25.28 24.93
CA ILE A 634 67.78 26.42 24.43
C ILE A 634 68.32 26.06 23.04
N ASP A 635 67.52 26.20 21.98
CA ASP A 635 68.04 26.24 20.61
C ASP A 635 67.87 27.64 20.00
N SER A 636 68.97 28.19 19.48
CA SER A 636 69.06 29.58 19.02
C SER A 636 68.40 29.82 17.66
N THR A 637 68.29 28.75 16.86
CA THR A 637 67.66 28.68 15.55
C THR A 637 66.14 28.71 15.68
N GLU A 638 65.56 27.89 16.57
CA GLU A 638 64.13 27.86 16.88
C GLU A 638 63.64 29.21 17.42
N LYS A 639 64.43 29.88 18.26
CA LYS A 639 64.12 31.23 18.78
C LYS A 639 64.14 32.32 17.69
N ARG A 640 65.01 32.20 16.68
CA ARG A 640 65.03 33.10 15.52
C ARG A 640 63.83 32.85 14.62
N GLN A 641 63.49 31.57 14.39
CA GLN A 641 62.33 31.17 13.60
C GLN A 641 61.03 31.65 14.24
N TRP A 642 60.86 31.44 15.55
CA TRP A 642 59.71 31.95 16.31
C TRP A 642 59.57 33.48 16.22
N LYS A 643 60.66 34.24 16.35
CA LYS A 643 60.64 35.71 16.20
C LYS A 643 60.22 36.14 14.79
N LEU A 644 60.72 35.45 13.76
CA LEU A 644 60.31 35.69 12.38
C LEU A 644 58.83 35.38 12.17
N ASP A 645 58.34 34.27 12.69
CA ASP A 645 56.94 33.85 12.58
C ASP A 645 55.99 34.83 13.28
N VAL A 646 56.36 35.29 14.49
CA VAL A 646 55.63 36.35 15.21
C VAL A 646 55.66 37.65 14.40
N GLN A 647 56.82 38.07 13.88
CA GLN A 647 56.94 39.31 13.10
C GLN A 647 56.09 39.27 11.82
N VAL A 648 56.06 38.14 11.12
CA VAL A 648 55.24 37.93 9.90
C VAL A 648 53.75 37.93 10.24
N LYS A 649 53.33 37.26 11.31
CA LYS A 649 51.91 37.20 11.71
C LYS A 649 51.40 38.53 12.29
N SER A 650 52.24 39.26 13.04
CA SER A 650 51.92 40.59 13.57
C SER A 650 51.89 41.69 12.49
N SER A 651 52.62 41.52 11.39
CA SER A 651 52.64 42.47 10.26
C SER A 651 51.57 42.20 9.20
N GLY A 652 50.71 41.21 9.41
CA GLY A 652 49.63 40.80 8.51
C GLY A 652 48.58 41.89 8.26
N ARG A 653 48.90 42.87 7.41
CA ARG A 653 47.96 43.89 6.92
C ARG A 653 46.78 43.22 6.22
N MET A 654 45.55 43.62 6.57
CA MET A 654 44.39 43.41 5.70
C MET A 654 44.63 44.15 4.37
N ARG A 655 45.02 43.45 3.32
CA ARG A 655 44.82 43.93 1.94
C ARG A 655 43.46 43.40 1.46
N TYR A 656 42.38 44.07 1.88
CA TYR A 656 41.11 43.96 1.14
C TYR A 656 41.25 44.81 -0.13
N ASN A 657 41.59 44.18 -1.25
CA ASN A 657 41.57 44.84 -2.55
C ASN A 657 40.15 45.04 -3.12
N LEU A 658 39.10 44.56 -2.43
CA LEU A 658 37.70 44.80 -2.82
C LEU A 658 37.07 46.04 -2.13
N LEU A 659 37.59 46.49 -0.99
CA LEU A 659 37.08 47.69 -0.30
C LEU A 659 37.62 49.01 -0.87
N ARG A 660 38.55 48.97 -1.84
CA ARG A 660 39.16 50.18 -2.43
C ARG A 660 38.34 50.84 -3.53
N ALA A 661 37.22 50.25 -3.93
CA ALA A 661 36.32 50.80 -4.95
C ALA A 661 35.02 51.41 -4.38
N TYR A 662 34.96 51.71 -3.08
CA TYR A 662 33.77 52.36 -2.49
C TYR A 662 33.98 53.85 -2.20
N PRO A 663 33.06 54.73 -2.68
CA PRO A 663 33.08 56.14 -2.32
C PRO A 663 32.80 56.32 -0.82
N ARG A 664 33.50 57.29 -0.23
CA ARG A 664 33.51 57.67 1.21
C ARG A 664 32.16 58.17 1.78
N LYS A 665 31.03 57.58 1.42
CA LYS A 665 29.68 57.99 1.88
C LYS A 665 28.92 56.84 2.53
N LEU A 666 29.46 56.26 3.59
CA LEU A 666 28.68 55.52 4.58
C LEU A 666 29.27 55.86 5.94
N ALA A 667 28.58 56.76 6.65
CA ALA A 667 28.81 56.96 8.06
C ALA A 667 28.39 55.67 8.77
N ALA A 668 29.37 54.94 9.31
CA ALA A 668 29.11 53.83 10.21
C ALA A 668 28.20 54.30 11.36
N PRO A 669 27.21 53.50 11.81
CA PRO A 669 26.62 53.74 13.11
C PRO A 669 27.73 53.65 14.15
N LYS A 670 27.98 54.79 14.81
CA LYS A 670 29.01 55.00 15.83
C LYS A 670 28.72 54.18 17.09
N HIS A 671 28.81 52.86 17.08
CA HIS A 671 28.93 52.05 18.28
C HIS A 671 29.54 50.70 17.91
N ILE A 672 30.87 50.63 17.81
CA ILE A 672 31.69 49.45 18.15
C ILE A 672 33.09 50.00 18.41
N LEU A 673 33.62 49.67 19.59
CA LEU A 673 34.81 50.25 20.19
C LEU A 673 36.04 50.21 19.27
N CYS A 674 36.72 51.35 19.19
CA CYS A 674 38.15 51.41 18.96
C CYS A 674 38.87 50.56 20.01
N ILE A 675 39.42 49.41 19.60
CA ILE A 675 40.60 48.85 20.28
C ILE A 675 41.79 49.25 19.41
N ARG A 676 42.44 50.36 19.78
CA ARG A 676 43.86 50.57 19.47
C ARG A 676 44.62 49.48 20.24
N VAL A 677 45.48 48.77 19.51
CA VAL A 677 46.46 47.80 20.05
C VAL A 677 47.24 48.40 21.20
#